data_AF-A0A2J8QRQ4-F1
#
_entry.id   AF-A0A2J8QRQ4-F1
#
_cell.length_a   1.000
_cell.length_b   1.000
_cell.length_c   1.000
_cell.angle_alpha   90.00
_cell.angle_beta   90.00
_cell.angle_gamma   90.00
#
_symmetry.space_group_name_H-M   'P 1'
#
loop_
_entity.id
_entity.type
_entity.pdbx_description
1 polymer ?
#
loop_
_entity_poly.entity_id
_entity_poly.type
_entity_poly.pdbx_seq_one_letter_code
_entity_poly.pdbx_strand_id
1 'polypeptide(L)'
;MEKNGNNRKLRVCVATCNRADYSKLAPIMFGIKTEPEFFELDVVVLGSHLIDDYGNTYRMIEQDDFDINTRLHTIVRGEDEAAMVESVGLALVKLPDVLNRLKPDIMIVHGDRFDALALATSAALMNIRILHIEGGEVSGTIDDSIRHAITKLAHYHVCCTRSAEQHLISMCEDHDRILLAGCPSYDKLLSAKNKDYMSIIRMWLGDDVKSKDYIVALQHPVTTDIKHSIKMFELTLDALISFNKRTLVLFPNIDAGSKEMVRVMRKKGIEHHPNFRAVKHVPFDQFIQLVAHAGCMIGNSSCGVREVGAFGTPVINLGTRQIGRETGENVLHVRDADTQDKILQALHLQFGKQYPCSKIYGDGNAVPRILKFLKSIDLQEPLQKKFCFPPVKENISQDIDHILETLSALAVDLGGTNLRVAIVSMKGEIVKKYTQFNPKTYEERINLILQMCVEAAAEAVKLNCRILGVGISTGGRVNPREGIVLHSTKLIQEWNSVDLRTPLSDTLHLPVWVDNDGNCAALAERKFGQGKGLENFVTLITGTGIGGGIIHQHELIHGSSFCAAELGHLVVSLDGPDCSCGSHGCIEAYASGMALQREAKKLHDEDLLLVEGMSVPKDEAVGALHLIQAAKLGNAKAQSILRTAGTALGLGVVNILHTMNPSLVILSGVLASHYIHIVKDVIRQQALSSVQDVDVVVSDLVDPALLGAASMVLDYTTRRIY
;
A
#
# COMPACT_ATOMS: atom_id res chain seq x y z
N MET A 1 13.95 36.84 24.78
CA MET A 1 14.82 37.03 23.61
C MET A 1 14.09 36.46 22.40
N GLU A 2 13.45 37.36 21.67
CA GLU A 2 12.73 37.09 20.41
C GLU A 2 13.73 36.59 19.36
N LYS A 3 13.50 35.40 18.81
CA LYS A 3 14.08 35.04 17.52
C LYS A 3 13.23 35.68 16.45
N ASN A 4 13.59 36.90 16.06
CA ASN A 4 13.23 37.49 14.78
C ASN A 4 13.87 36.65 13.65
N GLY A 5 13.24 35.53 13.33
CA GLY A 5 13.47 34.79 12.10
C GLY A 5 12.69 35.47 10.98
N ASN A 6 13.40 35.93 9.97
CA ASN A 6 12.82 36.55 8.78
C ASN A 6 11.93 35.50 8.07
N ASN A 7 10.62 35.44 8.38
CA ASN A 7 9.71 34.47 7.76
C ASN A 7 9.54 34.82 6.28
N ARG A 8 10.22 34.07 5.41
CA ARG A 8 10.01 34.13 3.96
C ARG A 8 8.54 33.85 3.67
N LYS A 9 7.87 34.79 3.01
CA LYS A 9 6.49 34.61 2.52
C LYS A 9 6.46 33.56 1.42
N LEU A 10 5.39 32.77 1.38
CA LEU A 10 5.14 31.82 0.29
C LEU A 10 4.57 32.58 -0.92
N ARG A 11 5.27 32.53 -2.05
CA ARG A 11 4.84 33.16 -3.31
C ARG A 11 3.85 32.25 -4.04
N VAL A 12 2.59 32.65 -4.09
CA VAL A 12 1.49 31.87 -4.68
C VAL A 12 1.05 32.51 -5.99
N CYS A 13 1.15 31.76 -7.08
CA CYS A 13 0.54 32.13 -8.36
C CYS A 13 -0.83 31.45 -8.48
N VAL A 14 -1.88 32.23 -8.71
CA VAL A 14 -3.21 31.69 -9.06
C VAL A 14 -3.51 32.06 -10.50
N ALA A 15 -3.60 31.04 -11.35
CA ALA A 15 -4.00 31.20 -12.73
C ALA A 15 -5.47 30.81 -12.89
N THR A 16 -6.27 31.74 -13.40
CA THR A 16 -7.71 31.55 -13.62
C THR A 16 -8.03 31.76 -15.09
N CYS A 17 -8.82 30.84 -15.67
CA CYS A 17 -9.01 30.70 -17.11
C CYS A 17 -10.47 30.89 -17.51
N ASN A 18 -11.39 30.52 -16.62
CA ASN A 18 -12.81 30.52 -16.86
C ASN A 18 -13.58 30.76 -15.55
N ARG A 19 -14.80 31.30 -15.66
CA ARG A 19 -15.73 31.40 -14.51
C ARG A 19 -15.92 30.09 -13.74
N ALA A 20 -15.79 28.94 -14.42
CA ALA A 20 -15.95 27.61 -13.83
C ALA A 20 -14.90 27.35 -12.73
N ASP A 21 -13.65 27.75 -12.97
CA ASP A 21 -12.58 27.70 -11.97
C ASP A 21 -12.64 28.91 -11.02
N TYR A 22 -12.91 30.12 -11.53
CA TYR A 22 -12.92 31.33 -10.69
C TYR A 22 -13.92 31.24 -9.53
N SER A 23 -15.11 30.63 -9.72
CA SER A 23 -16.08 30.39 -8.64
C SER A 23 -15.53 29.62 -7.43
N LYS A 24 -14.45 28.86 -7.61
CA LYS A 24 -13.82 28.00 -6.59
C LYS A 24 -12.42 28.49 -6.22
N LEU A 25 -11.75 29.24 -7.11
CA LEU A 25 -10.47 29.87 -6.82
C LEU A 25 -10.62 31.20 -6.07
N ALA A 26 -11.64 32.01 -6.37
CA ALA A 26 -11.84 33.31 -5.73
C ALA A 26 -11.88 33.23 -4.19
N PRO A 27 -12.59 32.28 -3.54
CA PRO A 27 -12.55 32.14 -2.08
C PRO A 27 -11.13 31.91 -1.54
N ILE A 28 -10.33 31.09 -2.23
CA ILE A 28 -8.93 30.84 -1.85
C ILE A 28 -8.11 32.12 -2.03
N MET A 29 -8.27 32.82 -3.15
CA MET A 29 -7.58 34.08 -3.43
C MET A 29 -7.87 35.15 -2.38
N PHE A 30 -9.14 35.28 -1.94
CA PHE A 30 -9.50 36.16 -0.84
C PHE A 30 -8.80 35.76 0.46
N GLY A 31 -8.81 34.46 0.81
CA GLY A 31 -8.13 33.96 2.00
C GLY A 31 -6.61 34.24 1.99
N ILE A 32 -5.95 34.05 0.86
CA ILE A 32 -4.52 34.37 0.69
C ILE A 32 -4.30 35.87 0.86
N LYS A 33 -5.13 36.71 0.22
CA LYS A 33 -5.03 38.17 0.27
C LYS A 33 -5.21 38.74 1.68
N THR A 34 -5.99 38.07 2.54
CA THR A 34 -6.21 38.49 3.93
C THR A 34 -5.04 38.20 4.88
N GLU A 35 -4.07 37.39 4.48
CA GLU A 35 -2.92 37.00 5.31
C GLU A 35 -1.56 37.38 4.65
N PRO A 36 -1.31 38.68 4.39
CA PRO A 36 -0.14 39.16 3.66
C PRO A 36 1.19 38.94 4.41
N GLU A 37 1.14 38.62 5.70
CA GLU A 37 2.30 38.25 6.52
C GLU A 37 2.85 36.85 6.17
N PHE A 38 2.02 35.97 5.59
CA PHE A 38 2.41 34.61 5.21
C PHE A 38 2.55 34.44 3.69
N PHE A 39 1.78 35.19 2.90
CA PHE A 39 1.67 34.94 1.46
C PHE A 39 1.93 36.20 0.60
N GLU A 40 2.45 35.96 -0.59
CA GLU A 40 2.41 36.91 -1.71
C GLU A 40 1.56 36.30 -2.83
N LEU A 41 0.61 37.06 -3.37
CA LEU A 41 -0.33 36.58 -4.38
C LEU A 41 -0.07 37.26 -5.73
N ASP A 42 0.22 36.47 -6.76
CA ASP A 42 0.24 36.90 -8.15
C ASP A 42 -0.93 36.28 -8.92
N VAL A 43 -1.74 37.11 -9.57
CA VAL A 43 -2.91 36.68 -10.33
C VAL A 43 -2.62 36.71 -11.83
N VAL A 44 -2.79 35.56 -12.49
CA VAL A 44 -2.67 35.41 -13.94
C VAL A 44 -4.04 35.11 -14.53
N VAL A 45 -4.48 35.95 -15.46
CA VAL A 45 -5.78 35.79 -16.14
C VAL A 45 -5.55 35.38 -17.58
N LEU A 46 -6.15 34.27 -18.00
CA LEU A 46 -6.03 33.75 -19.35
C LEU A 46 -7.35 33.13 -19.84
N GLY A 47 -7.30 32.42 -20.97
CA GLY A 47 -8.40 31.60 -21.44
C GLY A 47 -9.67 32.38 -21.79
N SER A 48 -10.81 31.82 -21.41
CA SER A 48 -12.15 32.33 -21.73
C SER A 48 -12.44 33.69 -21.07
N HIS A 49 -11.71 34.07 -20.03
CA HIS A 49 -11.95 35.34 -19.33
C HIS A 49 -11.84 36.55 -20.25
N LEU A 50 -10.93 36.53 -21.22
CA LEU A 50 -10.61 37.65 -22.11
C LEU A 50 -11.46 37.68 -23.39
N ILE A 51 -12.47 36.82 -23.50
CA ILE A 51 -13.26 36.62 -24.72
C ILE A 51 -14.70 37.11 -24.51
N ASP A 52 -15.15 37.97 -25.42
CA ASP A 52 -16.49 38.58 -25.34
C ASP A 52 -17.62 37.54 -25.38
N ASP A 53 -17.48 36.50 -26.21
CA ASP A 53 -18.47 35.43 -26.34
C ASP A 53 -18.81 34.74 -25.02
N TYR A 54 -17.88 34.75 -24.06
CA TYR A 54 -18.03 34.17 -22.72
C TYR A 54 -18.27 35.21 -21.63
N GLY A 55 -18.49 36.48 -22.01
CA GLY A 55 -18.96 37.55 -21.13
C GLY A 55 -17.87 38.41 -20.51
N ASN A 56 -16.65 38.43 -21.06
CA ASN A 56 -15.53 39.23 -20.53
C ASN A 56 -15.37 39.06 -19.01
N THR A 57 -15.37 37.80 -18.55
CA THR A 57 -15.44 37.47 -17.12
C THR A 57 -14.19 37.85 -16.34
N TYR A 58 -13.11 38.31 -17.01
CA TYR A 58 -12.01 39.00 -16.33
C TYR A 58 -12.49 40.19 -15.48
N ARG A 59 -13.61 40.83 -15.85
CA ARG A 59 -14.22 41.93 -15.09
C ARG A 59 -14.69 41.50 -13.71
N MET A 60 -15.04 40.23 -13.51
CA MET A 60 -15.41 39.73 -12.18
C MET A 60 -14.20 39.74 -11.25
N ILE A 61 -13.03 39.44 -11.79
CA ILE A 61 -11.75 39.43 -11.05
C ILE A 61 -11.36 40.86 -10.66
N GLU A 62 -11.55 41.82 -11.57
CA GLU A 62 -11.35 43.24 -11.29
C GLU A 62 -12.34 43.78 -10.25
N GLN A 63 -13.62 43.37 -10.34
CA GLN A 63 -14.67 43.77 -9.40
C GLN A 63 -14.47 43.21 -7.98
N ASP A 64 -13.73 42.11 -7.86
CA ASP A 64 -13.31 41.52 -6.59
C ASP A 64 -12.02 42.16 -6.04
N ASP A 65 -11.57 43.27 -6.64
CA ASP A 65 -10.39 44.06 -6.28
C ASP A 65 -9.07 43.26 -6.33
N PHE A 66 -8.94 42.27 -7.21
CA PHE A 66 -7.66 41.57 -7.41
C PHE A 66 -6.78 42.28 -8.44
N ASP A 67 -5.52 42.55 -8.07
CA ASP A 67 -4.51 43.08 -8.97
C ASP A 67 -4.10 41.99 -9.98
N ILE A 68 -4.55 42.15 -11.22
CA ILE A 68 -4.19 41.23 -12.31
C ILE A 68 -2.77 41.55 -12.77
N ASN A 69 -1.80 40.74 -12.35
CA ASN A 69 -0.40 40.89 -12.73
C ASN A 69 -0.20 40.70 -14.24
N THR A 70 -0.81 39.65 -14.81
CA THR A 70 -0.59 39.27 -16.21
C THR A 70 -1.88 38.83 -16.89
N ARG A 71 -2.09 39.26 -18.14
CA ARG A 71 -3.19 38.82 -19.03
C ARG A 71 -2.64 38.12 -20.25
N LEU A 72 -3.10 36.90 -20.53
CA LEU A 72 -2.63 36.10 -21.66
C LEU A 72 -3.80 35.68 -22.55
N HIS A 73 -3.76 36.10 -23.83
CA HIS A 73 -4.66 35.57 -24.85
C HIS A 73 -4.19 34.17 -25.27
N THR A 74 -4.82 33.13 -24.72
CA THR A 74 -4.41 31.74 -24.92
C THR A 74 -5.42 30.91 -25.71
N ILE A 75 -6.55 31.49 -26.09
CA ILE A 75 -7.57 30.80 -26.89
C ILE A 75 -7.29 31.03 -28.37
N VAL A 76 -7.21 29.93 -29.12
CA VAL A 76 -7.30 29.94 -30.58
C VAL A 76 -8.76 29.79 -30.99
N ARG A 77 -9.15 30.53 -32.03
CA ARG A 77 -10.54 30.63 -32.47
C ARG A 77 -10.88 29.49 -33.42
N GLY A 78 -12.06 28.90 -33.25
CA GLY A 78 -12.55 27.81 -34.10
C GLY A 78 -13.68 27.02 -33.43
N GLU A 79 -13.66 26.97 -32.09
CA GLU A 79 -14.69 26.35 -31.24
C GLU A 79 -14.98 24.87 -31.59
N ASP A 80 -13.96 24.19 -32.10
CA ASP A 80 -13.87 22.76 -32.39
C ASP A 80 -12.74 22.10 -31.58
N GLU A 81 -12.53 20.81 -31.79
CA GLU A 81 -11.52 20.03 -31.08
C GLU A 81 -10.09 20.51 -31.40
N ALA A 82 -9.83 20.93 -32.64
CA ALA A 82 -8.52 21.43 -33.07
C ALA A 82 -8.17 22.74 -32.35
N ALA A 83 -9.09 23.71 -32.34
CA ALA A 83 -8.91 24.98 -31.65
C ALA A 83 -8.70 24.79 -30.14
N MET A 84 -9.34 23.79 -29.52
CA MET A 84 -9.12 23.46 -28.11
C MET A 84 -7.67 23.01 -27.85
N VAL A 85 -7.13 22.11 -28.68
CA VAL A 85 -5.74 21.64 -28.56
C VAL A 85 -4.74 22.77 -28.85
N GLU A 86 -4.97 23.56 -29.89
CA GLU A 86 -4.13 24.71 -30.21
C GLU A 86 -4.13 25.75 -29.08
N SER A 87 -5.25 25.92 -28.38
CA SER A 87 -5.33 26.78 -27.19
C SER A 87 -4.44 26.30 -26.04
N VAL A 88 -4.36 24.98 -25.82
CA VAL A 88 -3.41 24.38 -24.86
C VAL A 88 -1.97 24.70 -25.28
N GLY A 89 -1.63 24.48 -26.55
CA GLY A 89 -0.31 24.81 -27.09
C GLY A 89 0.04 26.30 -26.93
N LEU A 90 -0.92 27.19 -27.21
CA LEU A 90 -0.73 28.63 -27.10
C LEU A 90 -0.51 29.10 -25.64
N ALA A 91 -1.16 28.45 -24.67
CA ALA A 91 -0.87 28.67 -23.26
C ALA A 91 0.56 28.22 -22.91
N LEU A 92 0.96 27.02 -23.37
CA LEU A 92 2.27 26.43 -23.07
C LEU A 92 3.46 27.23 -23.64
N VAL A 93 3.28 27.94 -24.77
CA VAL A 93 4.35 28.81 -25.29
C VAL A 93 4.43 30.16 -24.57
N LYS A 94 3.37 30.60 -23.89
CA LYS A 94 3.30 31.92 -23.21
C LYS A 94 3.60 31.87 -21.72
N LEU A 95 3.21 30.78 -21.05
CA LEU A 95 3.33 30.64 -19.60
C LEU A 95 4.78 30.60 -19.08
N PRO A 96 5.76 29.94 -19.73
CA PRO A 96 7.09 29.77 -19.15
C PRO A 96 7.82 31.07 -18.83
N ASP A 97 7.78 32.06 -19.73
CA ASP A 97 8.41 33.36 -19.50
C ASP A 97 7.74 34.14 -18.36
N VAL A 98 6.42 34.01 -18.24
CA VAL A 98 5.64 34.58 -17.13
C VAL A 98 6.02 33.91 -15.82
N LEU A 99 6.07 32.59 -15.76
CA LEU A 99 6.42 31.84 -14.56
C LEU A 99 7.87 32.11 -14.11
N ASN A 100 8.82 32.23 -15.04
CA ASN A 100 10.20 32.64 -14.74
C ASN A 100 10.31 34.06 -14.18
N ARG A 101 9.43 34.98 -14.63
CA ARG A 101 9.36 36.35 -14.11
C ARG A 101 8.73 36.41 -12.73
N LEU A 102 7.62 35.70 -12.51
CA LEU A 102 6.88 35.71 -11.25
C LEU A 102 7.59 34.90 -10.14
N LYS A 103 8.36 33.87 -10.51
CA LYS A 103 9.06 32.96 -9.60
C LYS A 103 8.17 32.49 -8.44
N PRO A 104 7.02 31.84 -8.73
CA PRO A 104 6.15 31.33 -7.68
C PRO A 104 6.79 30.14 -6.97
N ASP A 105 6.58 30.05 -5.66
CA ASP A 105 6.92 28.85 -4.88
C ASP A 105 5.90 27.72 -5.16
N ILE A 106 4.64 28.10 -5.37
CA ILE A 106 3.54 27.20 -5.70
C ILE A 106 2.52 27.87 -6.63
N MET A 107 1.93 27.07 -7.52
CA MET A 107 0.83 27.48 -8.39
C MET A 107 -0.45 26.71 -8.04
N ILE A 108 -1.58 27.42 -7.91
CA ILE A 108 -2.89 26.80 -7.68
C ILE A 108 -3.57 26.55 -9.03
N VAL A 109 -3.97 25.31 -9.28
CA VAL A 109 -4.64 24.86 -10.51
C VAL A 109 -5.96 24.19 -10.13
N HIS A 110 -7.04 24.49 -10.83
CA HIS A 110 -8.36 23.96 -10.52
C HIS A 110 -8.96 23.13 -11.66
N GLY A 111 -9.58 22.00 -11.29
CA GLY A 111 -10.55 21.30 -12.12
C GLY A 111 -9.95 20.36 -13.16
N ASP A 112 -10.62 20.30 -14.31
CA ASP A 112 -10.56 19.22 -15.29
C ASP A 112 -10.54 19.70 -16.76
N ARG A 113 -10.44 21.02 -16.98
CA ARG A 113 -10.48 21.60 -18.33
C ARG A 113 -9.12 21.59 -18.99
N PHE A 114 -9.11 21.66 -20.32
CA PHE A 114 -7.88 21.73 -21.13
C PHE A 114 -6.94 22.87 -20.71
N ASP A 115 -7.46 24.03 -20.29
CA ASP A 115 -6.66 25.15 -19.79
C ASP A 115 -5.85 24.75 -18.54
N ALA A 116 -6.46 23.98 -17.62
CA ALA A 116 -5.82 23.53 -16.39
C ALA A 116 -4.70 22.52 -16.66
N LEU A 117 -4.81 21.73 -17.73
CA LEU A 117 -3.75 20.83 -18.18
C LEU A 117 -2.52 21.60 -18.67
N ALA A 118 -2.71 22.68 -19.43
CA ALA A 118 -1.60 23.56 -19.82
C ALA A 118 -0.90 24.17 -18.60
N LEU A 119 -1.66 24.66 -17.63
CA LEU A 119 -1.13 25.18 -16.37
C LEU A 119 -0.29 24.13 -15.64
N ALA A 120 -0.87 22.96 -15.35
CA ALA A 120 -0.19 21.88 -14.64
C ALA A 120 1.06 21.40 -15.37
N THR A 121 1.01 21.26 -16.70
CA THR A 121 2.16 20.84 -17.51
C THR A 121 3.29 21.85 -17.44
N SER A 122 2.99 23.15 -17.60
CA SER A 122 4.02 24.21 -17.55
C SER A 122 4.71 24.28 -16.18
N ALA A 123 3.96 24.23 -15.08
CA ALA A 123 4.53 24.29 -13.74
C ALA A 123 5.33 23.03 -13.40
N ALA A 124 4.82 21.83 -13.71
CA ALA A 124 5.51 20.58 -13.42
C ALA A 124 6.87 20.50 -14.14
N LEU A 125 6.91 20.83 -15.43
CA LEU A 125 8.15 20.81 -16.22
C LEU A 125 9.17 21.88 -15.80
N MET A 126 8.69 22.96 -15.16
CA MET A 126 9.54 24.05 -14.65
C MET A 126 9.91 23.90 -13.18
N ASN A 127 9.62 22.75 -12.55
CA ASN A 127 9.86 22.54 -11.13
C ASN A 127 9.18 23.61 -10.25
N ILE A 128 7.92 23.92 -10.54
CA ILE A 128 7.04 24.75 -9.71
C ILE A 128 6.01 23.84 -9.04
N ARG A 129 5.84 23.96 -7.71
CA ARG A 129 4.85 23.17 -6.96
C ARG A 129 3.45 23.45 -7.49
N ILE A 130 2.57 22.45 -7.43
CA ILE A 130 1.18 22.58 -7.90
C ILE A 130 0.27 22.13 -6.78
N LEU A 131 -0.69 22.99 -6.42
CA LEU A 131 -1.84 22.64 -5.60
C LEU A 131 -3.04 22.42 -6.54
N HIS A 132 -3.42 21.16 -6.77
CA HIS A 132 -4.56 20.81 -7.63
C HIS A 132 -5.85 20.73 -6.81
N ILE A 133 -6.79 21.62 -7.13
CA ILE A 133 -8.12 21.68 -6.51
C ILE A 133 -9.11 20.85 -7.33
N GLU A 134 -9.99 20.12 -6.63
CA GLU A 134 -11.06 19.30 -7.23
C GLU A 134 -10.53 18.06 -7.99
N GLY A 135 -9.40 17.53 -7.51
CA GLY A 135 -8.89 16.21 -7.90
C GLY A 135 -9.72 15.06 -7.29
N GLY A 136 -9.67 13.89 -7.92
CA GLY A 136 -10.32 12.66 -7.43
C GLY A 136 -11.82 12.52 -7.74
N GLU A 137 -12.47 13.51 -8.32
CA GLU A 137 -13.87 13.38 -8.77
C GLU A 137 -14.00 12.63 -10.11
N VAL A 138 -15.20 12.10 -10.40
CA VAL A 138 -15.55 11.35 -11.62
C VAL A 138 -16.74 12.03 -12.29
N SER A 139 -16.72 12.20 -13.61
CA SER A 139 -17.72 12.96 -14.38
C SER A 139 -18.15 12.30 -15.70
N GLY A 140 -17.52 11.19 -16.11
CA GLY A 140 -17.98 10.34 -17.20
C GLY A 140 -17.75 10.89 -18.61
N THR A 141 -16.71 11.73 -18.78
CA THR A 141 -16.33 12.30 -20.08
C THR A 141 -14.80 12.40 -20.23
N ILE A 142 -14.30 13.02 -21.29
CA ILE A 142 -12.86 13.30 -21.46
C ILE A 142 -12.27 14.10 -20.30
N ASP A 143 -13.11 14.87 -19.60
CA ASP A 143 -12.76 15.66 -18.41
C ASP A 143 -12.15 14.75 -17.32
N ASP A 144 -12.54 13.47 -17.21
CA ASP A 144 -11.95 12.53 -16.23
C ASP A 144 -10.48 12.23 -16.57
N SER A 145 -10.18 12.02 -17.84
CA SER A 145 -8.81 11.79 -18.30
C SER A 145 -7.93 13.01 -18.02
N ILE A 146 -8.45 14.21 -18.31
CA ILE A 146 -7.73 15.46 -18.06
C ILE A 146 -7.52 15.67 -16.56
N ARG A 147 -8.56 15.51 -15.74
CA ARG A 147 -8.49 15.65 -14.28
C ARG A 147 -7.40 14.75 -13.70
N HIS A 148 -7.37 13.48 -14.09
CA HIS A 148 -6.44 12.52 -13.52
C HIS A 148 -5.02 12.67 -14.09
N ALA A 149 -4.86 13.16 -15.31
CA ALA A 149 -3.55 13.58 -15.83
C ALA A 149 -3.00 14.79 -15.04
N ILE A 150 -3.83 15.80 -14.77
CA ILE A 150 -3.45 16.94 -13.91
C ILE A 150 -3.09 16.45 -12.51
N THR A 151 -3.89 15.54 -11.93
CA THR A 151 -3.59 14.92 -10.64
C THR A 151 -2.20 14.30 -10.63
N LYS A 152 -1.80 13.59 -11.70
CA LYS A 152 -0.46 12.99 -11.81
C LYS A 152 0.66 14.00 -11.92
N LEU A 153 0.43 15.15 -12.55
CA LEU A 153 1.40 16.26 -12.60
C LEU A 153 1.47 17.04 -11.28
N ALA A 154 0.38 17.09 -10.52
CA ALA A 154 0.28 17.92 -9.33
C ALA A 154 1.01 17.34 -8.11
N HIS A 155 1.63 18.22 -7.32
CA HIS A 155 2.48 17.85 -6.18
C HIS A 155 1.69 17.76 -4.87
N TYR A 156 0.59 18.51 -4.78
CA TYR A 156 -0.31 18.57 -3.64
C TYR A 156 -1.74 18.59 -4.15
N HIS A 157 -2.66 17.97 -3.41
CA HIS A 157 -4.03 17.76 -3.85
C HIS A 157 -5.02 18.24 -2.80
N VAL A 158 -6.04 18.98 -3.25
CA VAL A 158 -7.18 19.37 -2.43
C VAL A 158 -8.43 18.74 -3.02
N CYS A 159 -9.00 17.78 -2.31
CA CYS A 159 -10.22 17.08 -2.73
C CYS A 159 -11.43 17.54 -1.90
N CYS A 160 -12.62 17.31 -2.45
CA CYS A 160 -13.88 17.84 -1.92
C CYS A 160 -14.71 16.81 -1.15
N THR A 161 -14.51 15.51 -1.40
CA THR A 161 -15.26 14.42 -0.77
C THR A 161 -14.31 13.31 -0.33
N ARG A 162 -14.76 12.49 0.62
CA ARG A 162 -14.02 11.30 1.09
C ARG A 162 -13.85 10.27 -0.03
N SER A 163 -14.82 10.16 -0.94
CA SER A 163 -14.72 9.30 -2.12
C SER A 163 -13.62 9.80 -3.06
N ALA A 164 -13.56 11.11 -3.32
CA ALA A 164 -12.49 11.70 -4.13
C ALA A 164 -11.10 11.52 -3.51
N GLU A 165 -10.98 11.64 -2.19
CA GLU A 165 -9.74 11.31 -1.45
C GLU A 165 -9.31 9.86 -1.69
N GLN A 166 -10.24 8.91 -1.59
CA GLN A 166 -9.97 7.50 -1.85
C GLN A 166 -9.58 7.24 -3.32
N HIS A 167 -10.19 7.93 -4.28
CA HIS A 167 -9.79 7.84 -5.68
C HIS A 167 -8.36 8.35 -5.92
N LEU A 168 -7.95 9.43 -5.26
CA LEU A 168 -6.57 9.92 -5.35
C LEU A 168 -5.59 8.87 -4.81
N ILE A 169 -5.86 8.32 -3.63
CA ILE A 169 -5.03 7.28 -3.01
C ILE A 169 -4.99 6.02 -3.88
N SER A 170 -6.13 5.58 -4.43
CA SER A 170 -6.18 4.40 -5.30
C SER A 170 -5.44 4.60 -6.62
N MET A 171 -5.42 5.84 -7.12
CA MET A 171 -4.55 6.26 -8.23
C MET A 171 -3.10 6.49 -7.80
N CYS A 172 -2.69 6.02 -6.62
CA CYS A 172 -1.31 5.99 -6.14
C CYS A 172 -0.74 7.39 -5.89
N GLU A 173 -1.59 8.32 -5.46
CA GLU A 173 -1.14 9.59 -4.89
C GLU A 173 -0.73 9.40 -3.42
N ASP A 174 0.27 10.16 -3.01
CA ASP A 174 0.78 10.17 -1.64
C ASP A 174 -0.25 10.78 -0.67
N HIS A 175 -0.66 10.05 0.35
CA HIS A 175 -1.67 10.50 1.30
C HIS A 175 -1.22 11.73 2.09
N ASP A 176 0.09 11.91 2.33
CA ASP A 176 0.63 13.07 3.06
C ASP A 176 0.49 14.37 2.28
N ARG A 177 0.24 14.26 0.97
CA ARG A 177 0.09 15.39 0.05
C ARG A 177 -1.37 15.65 -0.33
N ILE A 178 -2.31 14.92 0.27
CA ILE A 178 -3.74 15.07 0.04
C ILE A 178 -4.41 15.77 1.22
N LEU A 179 -5.17 16.82 0.93
CA LEU A 179 -6.04 17.50 1.87
C LEU A 179 -7.51 17.29 1.48
N LEU A 180 -8.30 16.66 2.37
CA LEU A 180 -9.76 16.75 2.30
C LEU A 180 -10.25 18.06 2.91
N ALA A 181 -10.47 19.06 2.07
CA ALA A 181 -10.92 20.39 2.51
C ALA A 181 -12.44 20.58 2.39
N GLY A 182 -13.07 19.93 1.41
CA GLY A 182 -14.34 20.39 0.86
C GLY A 182 -14.13 21.36 -0.32
N CYS A 183 -15.18 21.59 -1.10
CA CYS A 183 -15.14 22.50 -2.24
C CYS A 183 -15.21 23.96 -1.76
N PRO A 184 -14.30 24.86 -2.17
CA PRO A 184 -14.34 26.27 -1.77
C PRO A 184 -15.61 27.02 -2.19
N SER A 185 -16.36 26.52 -3.17
CA SER A 185 -17.68 27.11 -3.46
C SER A 185 -18.63 26.99 -2.26
N TYR A 186 -18.51 25.96 -1.42
CA TYR A 186 -19.35 25.78 -0.24
C TYR A 186 -19.11 26.82 0.84
N ASP A 187 -17.90 27.38 0.94
CA ASP A 187 -17.61 28.50 1.82
C ASP A 187 -18.54 29.68 1.48
N LYS A 188 -18.79 29.93 0.18
CA LYS A 188 -19.76 30.93 -0.29
C LYS A 188 -21.21 30.46 -0.19
N LEU A 189 -21.54 29.22 -0.57
CA LEU A 189 -22.91 28.70 -0.58
C LEU A 189 -23.52 28.69 0.83
N LEU A 190 -22.76 28.23 1.83
CA LEU A 190 -23.23 28.12 3.20
C LEU A 190 -23.14 29.45 3.97
N SER A 191 -22.31 30.40 3.50
CA SER A 191 -22.25 31.77 4.03
C SER A 191 -23.16 32.74 3.26
N ALA A 192 -23.92 32.28 2.27
CA ALA A 192 -24.73 33.12 1.41
C ALA A 192 -25.85 33.76 2.24
N LYS A 193 -25.62 34.99 2.73
CA LYS A 193 -26.66 35.78 3.39
C LYS A 193 -27.70 36.14 2.32
N ASN A 194 -28.95 35.73 2.55
CA ASN A 194 -30.09 36.06 1.72
C ASN A 194 -30.30 37.58 1.73
N LYS A 195 -29.60 38.29 0.83
CA LYS A 195 -29.90 39.67 0.43
C LYS A 195 -31.31 39.68 -0.20
N ASP A 196 -31.80 40.82 -0.70
CA ASP A 196 -33.06 40.88 -1.47
C ASP A 196 -32.97 40.01 -2.74
N TYR A 197 -33.09 38.69 -2.59
CA TYR A 197 -32.94 37.69 -3.64
C TYR A 197 -34.04 37.82 -4.68
N MET A 198 -35.19 38.38 -4.29
CA MET A 198 -36.28 38.69 -5.21
C MET A 198 -35.88 39.80 -6.19
N SER A 199 -35.12 40.82 -5.78
CA SER A 199 -34.57 41.81 -6.73
C SER A 199 -33.63 41.17 -7.75
N ILE A 200 -32.82 40.19 -7.33
CA ILE A 200 -31.92 39.43 -8.21
C ILE A 200 -32.73 38.59 -9.20
N ILE A 201 -33.76 37.88 -8.73
CA ILE A 201 -34.67 37.12 -9.61
C ILE A 201 -35.31 38.06 -10.65
N ARG A 202 -35.84 39.21 -10.23
CA ARG A 202 -36.46 40.17 -11.15
C ARG A 202 -35.48 40.71 -12.19
N MET A 203 -34.26 41.04 -11.76
CA MET A 203 -33.18 41.53 -12.63
C MET A 203 -32.85 40.56 -13.77
N TRP A 204 -32.76 39.26 -13.46
CA TRP A 204 -32.31 38.26 -14.43
C TRP A 204 -33.43 37.57 -15.20
N LEU A 205 -34.65 37.51 -14.64
CA LEU A 205 -35.76 36.75 -15.22
C LEU A 205 -36.98 37.61 -15.59
N GLY A 206 -37.18 38.77 -14.96
CA GLY A 206 -38.32 39.67 -15.19
C GLY A 206 -39.14 39.97 -13.93
N ASP A 207 -39.84 41.10 -13.93
CA ASP A 207 -40.54 41.64 -12.74
C ASP A 207 -41.69 40.76 -12.22
N ASP A 208 -42.28 39.95 -13.09
CA ASP A 208 -43.43 39.08 -12.83
C ASP A 208 -43.05 37.72 -12.20
N VAL A 209 -41.76 37.43 -12.07
CA VAL A 209 -41.25 36.10 -11.70
C VAL A 209 -41.24 35.91 -10.19
N LYS A 210 -41.76 34.76 -9.75
CA LYS A 210 -41.81 34.36 -8.33
C LYS A 210 -40.74 33.33 -7.99
N SER A 211 -40.34 33.31 -6.72
CA SER A 211 -39.47 32.26 -6.17
C SER A 211 -40.05 30.88 -6.43
N LYS A 212 -39.19 29.91 -6.76
CA LYS A 212 -39.53 28.52 -7.11
C LYS A 212 -40.40 28.35 -8.36
N ASP A 213 -40.67 29.41 -9.12
CA ASP A 213 -41.49 29.37 -10.35
C ASP A 213 -40.69 29.77 -11.61
N TYR A 214 -39.44 29.33 -11.70
CA TYR A 214 -38.59 29.50 -12.88
C TYR A 214 -37.56 28.38 -13.01
N ILE A 215 -36.95 28.27 -14.18
CA ILE A 215 -35.95 27.25 -14.51
C ILE A 215 -34.61 27.92 -14.76
N VAL A 216 -33.54 27.29 -14.28
CA VAL A 216 -32.17 27.60 -14.71
C VAL A 216 -31.69 26.49 -15.62
N ALA A 217 -31.46 26.81 -16.89
CA ALA A 217 -30.99 25.87 -17.90
C ALA A 217 -29.51 26.15 -18.23
N LEU A 218 -28.65 25.15 -17.98
CA LEU A 218 -27.22 25.23 -18.28
C LEU A 218 -26.71 23.87 -18.76
N GLN A 219 -26.53 23.79 -20.07
CA GLN A 219 -26.08 22.58 -20.76
C GLN A 219 -24.82 22.88 -21.59
N HIS A 220 -23.87 21.97 -21.51
CA HIS A 220 -22.58 22.01 -22.19
C HIS A 220 -22.49 20.90 -23.24
N PRO A 221 -21.77 21.11 -24.35
CA PRO A 221 -21.53 20.06 -25.32
C PRO A 221 -20.58 19.01 -24.73
N VAL A 222 -20.76 17.75 -25.13
CA VAL A 222 -19.81 16.68 -24.87
C VAL A 222 -18.94 16.52 -26.10
N THR A 223 -17.64 16.79 -25.96
CA THR A 223 -16.71 16.90 -27.10
C THR A 223 -16.56 15.60 -27.89
N THR A 224 -16.77 14.45 -27.26
CA THR A 224 -16.70 13.14 -27.94
C THR A 224 -17.87 12.87 -28.87
N ASP A 225 -19.02 13.53 -28.68
CA ASP A 225 -20.20 13.38 -29.53
C ASP A 225 -20.98 14.71 -29.63
N ILE A 226 -20.43 15.63 -30.43
CA ILE A 226 -21.03 16.94 -30.67
C ILE A 226 -22.40 16.79 -31.32
N LYS A 227 -22.57 15.89 -32.30
CA LYS A 227 -23.85 15.72 -33.02
C LYS A 227 -24.98 15.30 -32.07
N HIS A 228 -24.71 14.34 -31.19
CA HIS A 228 -25.67 13.95 -30.17
C HIS A 228 -25.94 15.08 -29.17
N SER A 229 -24.91 15.83 -28.76
CA SER A 229 -25.06 17.01 -27.90
C SER A 229 -26.00 18.07 -28.50
N ILE A 230 -25.87 18.34 -29.80
CA ILE A 230 -26.76 19.25 -30.55
C ILE A 230 -28.19 18.72 -30.56
N LYS A 231 -28.38 17.45 -30.91
CA LYS A 231 -29.72 16.85 -30.95
C LYS A 231 -30.41 16.89 -29.58
N MET A 232 -29.69 16.55 -28.51
CA MET A 232 -30.20 16.59 -27.15
C MET A 232 -30.57 18.01 -26.74
N PHE A 233 -29.76 19.00 -27.10
CA PHE A 233 -30.06 20.40 -26.78
C PHE A 233 -31.27 20.94 -27.53
N GLU A 234 -31.45 20.56 -28.81
CA GLU A 234 -32.67 20.86 -29.55
C GLU A 234 -33.92 20.36 -28.82
N LEU A 235 -33.90 19.08 -28.41
CA LEU A 235 -35.00 18.45 -27.68
C LEU A 235 -35.22 19.09 -26.30
N THR A 236 -34.14 19.49 -25.62
CA THR A 236 -34.21 20.17 -24.32
C THR A 236 -34.90 21.52 -24.45
N LEU A 237 -34.54 22.31 -25.46
CA LEU A 237 -35.20 23.58 -25.73
C LEU A 237 -36.67 23.39 -26.15
N ASP A 238 -36.97 22.38 -26.97
CA ASP A 238 -38.35 22.05 -27.34
C ASP A 238 -39.19 21.69 -26.11
N ALA A 239 -38.65 20.87 -25.20
CA ALA A 239 -39.33 20.53 -23.95
C ALA A 239 -39.56 21.77 -23.07
N LEU A 240 -38.58 22.68 -22.96
CA LEU A 240 -38.70 23.92 -22.21
C LEU A 240 -39.72 24.89 -22.82
N ILE A 241 -39.79 24.98 -24.16
CA ILE A 241 -40.79 25.77 -24.87
C ILE A 241 -42.19 25.21 -24.56
N SER A 242 -42.38 23.89 -24.65
CA SER A 242 -43.67 23.24 -24.35
C SER A 242 -44.06 23.34 -22.88
N PHE A 243 -43.11 23.23 -21.95
CA PHE A 243 -43.37 23.38 -20.51
C PHE A 243 -43.70 24.82 -20.12
N ASN A 244 -43.23 25.79 -20.90
CA ASN A 244 -43.65 27.19 -20.90
C ASN A 244 -43.59 27.89 -19.53
N LYS A 245 -42.53 27.63 -18.77
CA LYS A 245 -42.18 28.35 -17.53
C LYS A 245 -40.96 29.25 -17.74
N ARG A 246 -40.91 30.37 -17.03
CA ARG A 246 -39.82 31.35 -17.15
C ARG A 246 -38.47 30.64 -17.04
N THR A 247 -37.61 30.78 -18.04
CA THR A 247 -36.35 30.03 -18.10
C THR A 247 -35.16 30.95 -18.35
N LEU A 248 -34.19 30.94 -17.45
CA LEU A 248 -32.87 31.53 -17.64
C LEU A 248 -31.95 30.51 -18.31
N VAL A 249 -31.49 30.78 -19.53
CA VAL A 249 -30.58 29.91 -20.29
C VAL A 249 -29.20 30.54 -20.29
N LEU A 250 -28.22 29.84 -19.74
CA LEU A 250 -26.82 30.27 -19.73
C LEU A 250 -26.08 29.67 -20.93
N PHE A 251 -25.18 30.46 -21.53
CA PHE A 251 -24.35 30.00 -22.63
C PHE A 251 -23.39 28.90 -22.14
N PRO A 252 -23.07 27.90 -23.00
CA PRO A 252 -22.11 26.86 -22.67
C PRO A 252 -20.69 27.44 -22.49
N ASN A 253 -19.80 26.64 -21.92
CA ASN A 253 -18.37 26.97 -21.87
C ASN A 253 -17.75 26.81 -23.28
N ILE A 254 -16.48 27.19 -23.43
CA ILE A 254 -15.75 27.23 -24.71
C ILE A 254 -15.42 25.85 -25.30
N ASP A 255 -16.02 24.79 -24.78
CA ASP A 255 -15.73 23.43 -25.22
C ASP A 255 -16.21 23.23 -26.68
N ALA A 256 -15.61 22.25 -27.37
CA ALA A 256 -15.88 21.99 -28.78
C ALA A 256 -17.38 21.78 -29.03
N GLY A 257 -17.94 22.46 -30.03
CA GLY A 257 -19.38 22.46 -30.33
C GLY A 257 -20.19 23.56 -29.64
N SER A 258 -19.56 24.42 -28.83
CA SER A 258 -20.24 25.53 -28.14
C SER A 258 -20.94 26.52 -29.09
N LYS A 259 -20.32 26.85 -30.24
CA LYS A 259 -20.95 27.69 -31.28
C LYS A 259 -22.18 27.06 -31.91
N GLU A 260 -22.14 25.75 -32.13
CA GLU A 260 -23.28 25.01 -32.69
C GLU A 260 -24.45 24.99 -31.70
N MET A 261 -24.19 24.84 -30.40
CA MET A 261 -25.23 24.98 -29.37
C MET A 261 -25.84 26.39 -29.37
N VAL A 262 -25.03 27.44 -29.43
CA VAL A 262 -25.55 28.82 -29.54
C VAL A 262 -26.37 29.00 -30.82
N ARG A 263 -25.97 28.39 -31.94
CA ARG A 263 -26.74 28.41 -33.19
C ARG A 263 -28.10 27.71 -33.04
N VAL A 264 -28.18 26.61 -32.28
CA VAL A 264 -29.45 25.95 -31.94
C VAL A 264 -30.36 26.92 -31.17
N MET A 265 -29.86 27.59 -30.13
CA MET A 265 -30.64 28.59 -29.37
C MET A 265 -31.19 29.68 -30.28
N ARG A 266 -30.36 30.20 -31.19
CA ARG A 266 -30.76 31.24 -32.14
C ARG A 266 -31.83 30.77 -33.12
N LYS A 267 -31.65 29.57 -33.70
CA LYS A 267 -32.62 28.98 -34.64
C LYS A 267 -33.97 28.72 -33.98
N LYS A 268 -33.97 28.32 -32.70
CA LYS A 268 -35.19 28.11 -31.89
C LYS A 268 -35.79 29.42 -31.36
N GLY A 269 -35.18 30.58 -31.65
CA GLY A 269 -35.69 31.90 -31.25
C GLY A 269 -35.53 32.22 -29.76
N ILE A 270 -34.74 31.46 -29.00
CA ILE A 270 -34.62 31.58 -27.54
C ILE A 270 -34.17 32.97 -27.10
N GLU A 271 -33.26 33.60 -27.84
CA GLU A 271 -32.72 34.93 -27.52
C GLU A 271 -33.79 36.04 -27.54
N HIS A 272 -34.89 35.87 -28.28
CA HIS A 272 -35.95 36.86 -28.44
C HIS A 272 -37.31 36.38 -27.89
N HIS A 273 -37.36 35.20 -27.29
CA HIS A 273 -38.61 34.60 -26.84
C HIS A 273 -39.03 35.17 -25.47
N PRO A 274 -40.31 35.57 -25.27
CA PRO A 274 -40.74 36.23 -24.05
C PRO A 274 -40.47 35.40 -22.80
N ASN A 275 -40.63 34.07 -22.86
CA ASN A 275 -40.43 33.13 -21.75
C ASN A 275 -38.95 32.88 -21.38
N PHE A 276 -37.99 33.27 -22.22
CA PHE A 276 -36.57 32.97 -22.02
C PHE A 276 -35.73 34.21 -21.74
N ARG A 277 -34.63 34.01 -21.03
CA ARG A 277 -33.55 34.99 -20.89
C ARG A 277 -32.24 34.27 -21.20
N ALA A 278 -31.62 34.64 -22.32
CA ALA A 278 -30.35 34.06 -22.74
C ALA A 278 -29.22 34.96 -22.25
N VAL A 279 -28.33 34.43 -21.39
CA VAL A 279 -27.24 35.22 -20.81
C VAL A 279 -25.91 34.50 -20.91
N LYS A 280 -24.83 35.27 -21.12
CA LYS A 280 -23.48 34.71 -21.18
C LYS A 280 -23.03 34.25 -19.80
N HIS A 281 -23.13 35.10 -18.78
CA HIS A 281 -22.70 34.84 -17.40
C HIS A 281 -23.53 35.65 -16.40
N VAL A 282 -23.69 35.10 -15.19
CA VAL A 282 -24.26 35.76 -14.02
C VAL A 282 -23.19 35.77 -12.92
N PRO A 283 -22.91 36.92 -12.26
CA PRO A 283 -21.94 36.98 -11.16
C PRO A 283 -22.23 35.91 -10.10
N PHE A 284 -21.19 35.26 -9.59
CA PHE A 284 -21.36 34.02 -8.82
C PHE A 284 -22.26 34.18 -7.59
N ASP A 285 -22.07 35.23 -6.79
CA ASP A 285 -22.91 35.52 -5.62
C ASP A 285 -24.40 35.69 -5.98
N GLN A 286 -24.70 36.26 -7.17
CA GLN A 286 -26.08 36.38 -7.66
C GLN A 286 -26.60 35.06 -8.23
N PHE A 287 -25.75 34.31 -8.94
CA PHE A 287 -26.08 33.00 -9.49
C PHE A 287 -26.47 32.00 -8.40
N ILE A 288 -25.77 32.03 -7.25
CA ILE A 288 -26.13 31.25 -6.06
C ILE A 288 -27.59 31.50 -5.66
N GLN A 289 -28.02 32.76 -5.60
CA GLN A 289 -29.40 33.11 -5.26
C GLN A 289 -30.40 32.60 -6.30
N LEU A 290 -30.05 32.67 -7.59
CA LEU A 290 -30.90 32.15 -8.66
C LEU A 290 -31.08 30.63 -8.57
N VAL A 291 -30.01 29.87 -8.34
CA VAL A 291 -30.12 28.40 -8.27
C VAL A 291 -30.71 27.91 -6.93
N ALA A 292 -30.52 28.64 -5.84
CA ALA A 292 -31.14 28.34 -4.55
C ALA A 292 -32.67 28.47 -4.57
N HIS A 293 -33.18 29.40 -5.39
CA HIS A 293 -34.59 29.74 -5.49
C HIS A 293 -35.26 29.30 -6.81
N ALA A 294 -34.56 28.54 -7.65
CA ALA A 294 -35.14 27.97 -8.87
C ALA A 294 -36.20 26.91 -8.54
N GLY A 295 -37.19 26.77 -9.43
CA GLY A 295 -38.15 25.66 -9.40
C GLY A 295 -37.50 24.34 -9.79
N CYS A 296 -36.58 24.36 -10.76
CA CYS A 296 -35.60 23.31 -10.99
C CYS A 296 -34.41 23.84 -11.81
N MET A 297 -33.31 23.09 -11.82
CA MET A 297 -32.18 23.27 -12.72
C MET A 297 -32.14 22.13 -13.75
N ILE A 298 -31.82 22.42 -15.01
CA ILE A 298 -31.75 21.42 -16.09
C ILE A 298 -30.50 21.59 -16.94
N GLY A 299 -29.92 20.47 -17.38
CA GLY A 299 -28.77 20.43 -18.29
C GLY A 299 -27.74 19.42 -17.80
N ASN A 300 -26.45 19.78 -17.77
CA ASN A 300 -25.37 18.87 -17.35
C ASN A 300 -24.19 19.61 -16.67
N SER A 301 -24.52 20.73 -16.03
CA SER A 301 -23.56 21.54 -15.27
C SER A 301 -23.12 20.83 -13.99
N SER A 302 -21.86 21.04 -13.60
CA SER A 302 -21.36 20.58 -12.29
C SER A 302 -22.13 21.18 -11.12
N CYS A 303 -22.62 22.42 -11.27
CA CYS A 303 -23.42 23.09 -10.25
C CYS A 303 -24.67 22.28 -9.86
N GLY A 304 -25.36 21.68 -10.83
CA GLY A 304 -26.55 20.86 -10.57
C GLY A 304 -26.25 19.63 -9.71
N VAL A 305 -25.15 18.94 -9.99
CA VAL A 305 -24.81 17.70 -9.29
C VAL A 305 -23.98 17.92 -8.02
N ARG A 306 -23.41 19.12 -7.81
CA ARG A 306 -22.50 19.40 -6.68
C ARG A 306 -22.92 20.49 -5.73
N GLU A 307 -23.56 21.54 -6.21
CA GLU A 307 -23.70 22.79 -5.44
C GLU A 307 -25.15 22.98 -4.98
N VAL A 308 -26.13 22.84 -5.89
CA VAL A 308 -27.53 23.18 -5.60
C VAL A 308 -28.21 22.21 -4.63
N GLY A 309 -27.59 21.05 -4.36
CA GLY A 309 -27.99 20.16 -3.28
C GLY A 309 -27.97 20.86 -1.91
N ALA A 310 -27.09 21.86 -1.72
CA ALA A 310 -27.04 22.68 -0.50
C ALA A 310 -28.35 23.44 -0.21
N PHE A 311 -29.18 23.66 -1.23
CA PHE A 311 -30.47 24.34 -1.14
C PHE A 311 -31.67 23.41 -1.36
N GLY A 312 -31.41 22.12 -1.60
CA GLY A 312 -32.45 21.14 -1.95
C GLY A 312 -33.16 21.44 -3.27
N THR A 313 -32.51 22.18 -4.19
CA THR A 313 -33.10 22.53 -5.48
C THR A 313 -33.22 21.27 -6.35
N PRO A 314 -34.38 21.02 -6.98
CA PRO A 314 -34.57 19.94 -7.95
C PRO A 314 -33.64 20.07 -9.17
N VAL A 315 -33.09 18.95 -9.63
CA VAL A 315 -32.16 18.91 -10.77
C VAL A 315 -32.55 17.83 -11.77
N ILE A 316 -32.46 18.16 -13.04
CA ILE A 316 -32.55 17.22 -14.16
C ILE A 316 -31.18 17.21 -14.86
N ASN A 317 -30.44 16.12 -14.68
CA ASN A 317 -29.14 15.91 -15.33
C ASN A 317 -29.30 15.09 -16.62
N LEU A 318 -28.95 15.69 -17.76
CA LEU A 318 -29.15 15.13 -19.10
C LEU A 318 -27.84 14.59 -19.68
N GLY A 319 -27.93 13.44 -20.34
CA GLY A 319 -26.83 12.87 -21.12
C GLY A 319 -25.77 12.13 -20.30
N THR A 320 -24.60 11.98 -20.90
CA THR A 320 -23.46 11.22 -20.34
C THR A 320 -22.59 12.02 -19.39
N ARG A 321 -22.59 13.35 -19.52
CA ARG A 321 -21.82 14.22 -18.62
C ARG A 321 -22.42 14.18 -17.21
N GLN A 322 -21.54 14.11 -16.21
CA GLN A 322 -21.83 13.88 -14.78
C GLN A 322 -22.17 12.44 -14.38
N ILE A 323 -22.15 11.47 -15.30
CA ILE A 323 -22.31 10.06 -14.92
C ILE A 323 -21.11 9.63 -14.06
N GLY A 324 -21.38 9.10 -12.87
CA GLY A 324 -20.38 8.70 -11.88
C GLY A 324 -20.10 9.74 -10.79
N ARG A 325 -20.64 10.97 -10.89
CA ARG A 325 -20.57 11.93 -9.76
C ARG A 325 -21.47 11.50 -8.61
N GLU A 326 -21.03 11.79 -7.39
CA GLU A 326 -21.84 11.67 -6.19
C GLU A 326 -22.97 12.71 -6.22
N THR A 327 -24.22 12.28 -6.01
CA THR A 327 -25.39 13.16 -6.03
C THR A 327 -26.36 12.84 -4.90
N GLY A 328 -27.05 13.85 -4.38
CA GLY A 328 -28.17 13.66 -3.46
C GLY A 328 -29.45 13.24 -4.17
N GLU A 329 -30.51 13.01 -3.39
CA GLU A 329 -31.86 12.63 -3.89
C GLU A 329 -32.54 13.70 -4.75
N ASN A 330 -32.00 14.93 -4.77
CA ASN A 330 -32.52 16.05 -5.54
C ASN A 330 -32.24 15.94 -7.06
N VAL A 331 -31.38 15.00 -7.49
CA VAL A 331 -30.97 14.86 -8.90
C VAL A 331 -31.71 13.72 -9.58
N LEU A 332 -32.41 14.01 -10.67
CA LEU A 332 -32.96 13.03 -11.60
C LEU A 332 -32.08 12.95 -12.85
N HIS A 333 -31.52 11.77 -13.11
CA HIS A 333 -30.73 11.51 -14.30
C HIS A 333 -31.62 11.04 -15.45
N VAL A 334 -31.49 11.68 -16.61
CA VAL A 334 -32.07 11.24 -17.88
C VAL A 334 -30.90 11.07 -18.87
N ARG A 335 -30.25 9.91 -18.78
CA ARG A 335 -29.05 9.61 -19.58
C ARG A 335 -29.35 9.60 -21.08
N ASP A 336 -30.43 8.92 -21.45
CA ASP A 336 -30.87 8.78 -22.84
C ASP A 336 -32.03 9.76 -23.10
N ALA A 337 -31.69 11.04 -23.17
CA ALA A 337 -32.59 12.14 -23.48
C ALA A 337 -32.80 12.29 -25.00
N ASP A 338 -33.25 11.21 -25.63
CA ASP A 338 -33.41 11.05 -27.09
C ASP A 338 -34.76 11.52 -27.63
N THR A 339 -35.73 11.80 -26.75
CA THR A 339 -37.05 12.35 -27.11
C THR A 339 -37.41 13.56 -26.27
N GLN A 340 -38.23 14.45 -26.84
CA GLN A 340 -38.79 15.61 -26.13
C GLN A 340 -39.64 15.17 -24.94
N ASP A 341 -40.45 14.12 -25.11
CA ASP A 341 -41.40 13.64 -24.10
C ASP A 341 -40.70 13.18 -22.81
N LYS A 342 -39.55 12.50 -22.92
CA LYS A 342 -38.76 12.10 -21.74
C LYS A 342 -38.29 13.33 -20.95
N ILE A 343 -37.80 14.36 -21.64
CA ILE A 343 -37.32 15.59 -21.01
C ILE A 343 -38.49 16.39 -20.40
N LEU A 344 -39.60 16.47 -21.12
CA LEU A 344 -40.82 17.13 -20.66
C LEU A 344 -41.43 16.42 -19.44
N GLN A 345 -41.42 15.09 -19.43
CA GLN A 345 -41.84 14.30 -18.27
C GLN A 345 -40.93 14.58 -17.06
N ALA A 346 -39.61 14.62 -17.25
CA ALA A 346 -38.68 14.97 -16.19
C ALA A 346 -38.93 16.37 -15.62
N LEU A 347 -39.26 17.35 -16.48
CA LEU A 347 -39.66 18.70 -16.06
C LEU A 347 -40.91 18.67 -15.17
N HIS A 348 -41.97 17.97 -15.56
CA HIS A 348 -43.17 17.81 -14.73
C HIS A 348 -42.90 17.09 -13.40
N LEU A 349 -41.99 16.12 -13.41
CA LEU A 349 -41.62 15.38 -12.20
C LEU A 349 -40.80 16.22 -11.21
N GLN A 350 -39.99 17.17 -11.66
CA GLN A 350 -39.03 17.88 -10.81
C GLN A 350 -39.42 19.32 -10.49
N PHE A 351 -40.06 20.03 -11.40
CA PHE A 351 -40.31 21.46 -11.25
C PHE A 351 -41.17 21.77 -10.01
N GLY A 352 -40.67 22.66 -9.15
CA GLY A 352 -41.38 23.14 -7.97
C GLY A 352 -41.28 22.22 -6.75
N LYS A 353 -40.58 21.08 -6.86
CA LYS A 353 -40.25 20.25 -5.70
C LYS A 353 -39.26 20.95 -4.78
N GLN A 354 -39.14 20.43 -3.57
CA GLN A 354 -38.13 20.84 -2.60
C GLN A 354 -37.58 19.60 -1.91
N TYR A 355 -36.27 19.43 -1.94
CA TYR A 355 -35.56 18.34 -1.31
C TYR A 355 -34.85 18.81 -0.03
N PRO A 356 -34.38 17.88 0.83
CA PRO A 356 -33.47 18.20 1.92
C PRO A 356 -32.15 18.81 1.43
N CYS A 357 -31.58 19.71 2.24
CA CYS A 357 -30.30 20.32 1.96
C CYS A 357 -29.15 19.34 2.23
N SER A 358 -28.32 19.07 1.24
CA SER A 358 -27.17 18.16 1.33
C SER A 358 -25.83 18.91 1.42
N LYS A 359 -24.84 18.28 2.04
CA LYS A 359 -23.49 18.84 2.25
C LYS A 359 -22.37 17.92 1.76
N ILE A 360 -22.64 17.15 0.71
CA ILE A 360 -21.74 16.12 0.19
C ILE A 360 -20.36 16.70 -0.13
N TYR A 361 -20.33 17.85 -0.82
CA TYR A 361 -19.11 18.44 -1.37
C TYR A 361 -18.46 19.49 -0.47
N GLY A 362 -18.99 19.80 0.72
CA GLY A 362 -18.34 20.78 1.59
C GLY A 362 -19.09 21.12 2.87
N ASP A 363 -18.34 21.50 3.89
CA ASP A 363 -18.82 21.92 5.20
C ASP A 363 -18.81 23.45 5.39
N GLY A 364 -18.25 24.20 4.43
CA GLY A 364 -18.16 25.66 4.43
C GLY A 364 -16.87 26.22 5.03
N ASN A 365 -15.87 25.38 5.33
CA ASN A 365 -14.58 25.80 5.89
C ASN A 365 -13.39 25.28 5.07
N ALA A 366 -13.51 25.23 3.74
CA ALA A 366 -12.44 24.71 2.89
C ALA A 366 -11.24 25.67 2.88
N VAL A 367 -11.47 26.99 2.77
CA VAL A 367 -10.39 27.98 2.63
C VAL A 367 -9.44 27.98 3.84
N PRO A 368 -9.90 28.04 5.10
CA PRO A 368 -8.99 27.99 6.25
C PRO A 368 -8.11 26.73 6.29
N ARG A 369 -8.65 25.57 5.87
CA ARG A 369 -7.87 24.31 5.78
C ARG A 369 -6.81 24.40 4.70
N ILE A 370 -7.15 24.95 3.54
CA ILE A 370 -6.23 25.15 2.42
C ILE A 370 -5.10 26.09 2.81
N LEU A 371 -5.39 27.23 3.46
CA LEU A 371 -4.35 28.16 3.92
C LEU A 371 -3.40 27.51 4.94
N LYS A 372 -3.94 26.74 5.90
CA LYS A 372 -3.13 25.98 6.85
C LYS A 372 -2.22 24.97 6.14
N PHE A 373 -2.74 24.28 5.13
CA PHE A 373 -1.98 23.30 4.36
C PHE A 373 -0.88 23.95 3.50
N LEU A 374 -1.15 25.12 2.90
CA LEU A 374 -0.12 25.90 2.22
C LEU A 374 1.02 26.30 3.17
N LYS A 375 0.70 26.68 4.41
CA LYS A 375 1.71 27.01 5.44
C LYS A 375 2.53 25.82 5.92
N SER A 376 2.02 24.59 5.79
CA SER A 376 2.75 23.38 6.18
C SER A 376 3.74 22.89 5.12
N ILE A 377 3.74 23.47 3.92
CA ILE A 377 4.64 23.06 2.84
C ILE A 377 6.08 23.47 3.20
N ASP A 378 6.95 22.47 3.37
CA ASP A 378 8.39 22.70 3.46
C ASP A 378 8.99 22.86 2.05
N LEU A 379 9.60 24.03 1.80
CA LEU A 379 10.23 24.34 0.52
C LEU A 379 11.57 23.62 0.32
N GLN A 380 12.14 23.01 1.37
CA GLN A 380 13.40 22.26 1.30
C GLN A 380 13.21 20.80 0.86
N GLU A 381 11.97 20.31 0.82
CA GLU A 381 11.68 18.95 0.38
C GLU A 381 11.96 18.78 -1.13
N PRO A 382 12.53 17.63 -1.58
CA PRO A 382 12.68 17.35 -3.00
C PRO A 382 11.35 17.46 -3.73
N LEU A 383 11.34 18.23 -4.81
CA LEU A 383 10.12 18.51 -5.56
C LEU A 383 9.62 17.31 -6.37
N GLN A 384 10.48 16.34 -6.65
CA GLN A 384 10.13 15.20 -7.49
C GLN A 384 9.02 14.38 -6.84
N LYS A 385 7.89 14.31 -7.53
CA LYS A 385 6.73 13.54 -7.10
C LYS A 385 7.01 12.04 -7.17
N LYS A 386 6.59 11.31 -6.15
CA LYS A 386 6.58 9.84 -6.12
C LYS A 386 5.13 9.36 -6.15
N PHE A 387 4.85 8.38 -7.00
CA PHE A 387 3.56 7.69 -6.99
C PHE A 387 3.63 6.53 -6.00
N CYS A 388 2.77 6.56 -5.00
CA CYS A 388 2.65 5.55 -3.94
C CYS A 388 1.86 4.35 -4.47
N PHE A 389 2.39 3.68 -5.49
CA PHE A 389 1.85 2.38 -5.88
C PHE A 389 1.98 1.45 -4.66
N PRO A 390 0.95 0.62 -4.36
CA PRO A 390 1.16 -0.52 -3.48
C PRO A 390 2.43 -1.22 -3.95
N PRO A 391 3.29 -1.74 -3.06
CA PRO A 391 4.53 -2.39 -3.47
C PRO A 391 4.19 -3.45 -4.51
N VAL A 392 4.39 -3.10 -5.78
CA VAL A 392 4.44 -4.05 -6.87
C VAL A 392 5.62 -4.91 -6.48
N LYS A 393 5.45 -6.25 -6.38
CA LYS A 393 6.61 -7.17 -6.26
C LYS A 393 7.63 -6.66 -7.26
N GLU A 394 8.72 -6.06 -6.79
CA GLU A 394 9.59 -5.22 -7.61
C GLU A 394 9.82 -5.92 -8.95
N ASN A 395 9.43 -5.30 -10.06
CA ASN A 395 10.16 -5.59 -11.27
C ASN A 395 11.57 -5.13 -10.96
N ILE A 396 12.52 -6.06 -11.06
CA ILE A 396 13.94 -5.85 -10.85
C ILE A 396 14.37 -4.70 -11.76
N SER A 397 14.31 -3.47 -11.25
CA SER A 397 14.97 -2.33 -11.85
C SER A 397 16.44 -2.60 -11.65
N GLN A 398 17.13 -2.84 -12.76
CA GLN A 398 18.56 -3.11 -12.79
C GLN A 398 19.32 -1.82 -12.45
N ASP A 399 19.44 -1.52 -11.16
CA ASP A 399 20.34 -0.48 -10.65
C ASP A 399 21.67 -1.11 -10.24
N ILE A 400 22.79 -0.40 -10.46
CA ILE A 400 24.14 -0.98 -10.36
C ILE A 400 24.53 -1.32 -8.91
N ASP A 401 23.94 -0.63 -7.93
CA ASP A 401 24.11 -0.92 -6.50
C ASP A 401 23.47 -2.26 -6.11
N HIS A 402 22.45 -2.72 -6.86
CA HIS A 402 21.80 -4.01 -6.65
C HIS A 402 22.66 -5.22 -7.03
N ILE A 403 23.71 -5.01 -7.84
CA ILE A 403 24.63 -6.07 -8.29
C ILE A 403 25.71 -6.34 -7.23
N LEU A 404 25.98 -5.39 -6.33
CA LEU A 404 27.06 -5.49 -5.35
C LEU A 404 26.62 -6.03 -3.98
N GLU A 405 25.33 -5.99 -3.64
CA GLU A 405 24.82 -6.50 -2.37
C GLU A 405 24.65 -8.03 -2.36
N THR A 406 25.12 -8.68 -1.30
CA THR A 406 24.94 -10.12 -1.13
C THR A 406 23.55 -10.41 -0.57
N LEU A 407 22.66 -10.99 -1.40
CA LEU A 407 21.34 -11.46 -0.95
C LEU A 407 21.48 -12.44 0.21
N SER A 408 20.85 -12.13 1.35
CA SER A 408 21.06 -12.83 2.61
C SER A 408 19.77 -13.04 3.40
N ALA A 409 19.79 -13.96 4.35
CA ALA A 409 18.74 -14.21 5.34
C ALA A 409 19.30 -14.01 6.75
N LEU A 410 18.45 -13.56 7.67
CA LEU A 410 18.72 -13.73 9.10
C LEU A 410 18.21 -15.12 9.52
N ALA A 411 19.09 -15.93 10.07
CA ALA A 411 18.76 -17.24 10.60
C ALA A 411 18.89 -17.23 12.12
N VAL A 412 17.87 -17.73 12.80
CA VAL A 412 17.84 -17.92 14.24
C VAL A 412 17.76 -19.40 14.54
N ASP A 413 18.53 -19.89 15.50
CA ASP A 413 18.41 -21.24 16.02
C ASP A 413 18.33 -21.25 17.55
N LEU A 414 17.25 -21.84 18.05
CA LEU A 414 16.93 -21.99 19.47
C LEU A 414 17.13 -23.45 19.89
N GLY A 415 18.39 -23.81 20.17
CA GLY A 415 18.74 -25.11 20.71
C GLY A 415 18.52 -25.20 22.23
N GLY A 416 18.60 -26.41 22.79
CA GLY A 416 18.46 -26.65 24.24
C GLY A 416 19.59 -26.11 25.12
N THR A 417 20.55 -25.37 24.55
CA THR A 417 21.70 -24.81 25.30
C THR A 417 22.06 -23.42 24.80
N ASN A 418 22.17 -23.23 23.48
CA ASN A 418 22.57 -21.96 22.89
C ASN A 418 21.46 -21.39 22.00
N LEU A 419 21.34 -20.07 22.02
CA LEU A 419 20.63 -19.26 21.03
C LEU A 419 21.66 -18.71 20.04
N ARG A 420 21.43 -18.93 18.75
CA ARG A 420 22.32 -18.48 17.68
C ARG A 420 21.55 -17.61 16.70
N VAL A 421 22.18 -16.52 16.25
CA VAL A 421 21.68 -15.68 15.17
C VAL A 421 22.79 -15.53 14.14
N ALA A 422 22.47 -15.67 12.84
CA ALA A 422 23.45 -15.54 11.78
C ALA A 422 22.90 -14.79 10.56
N ILE A 423 23.81 -14.13 9.85
CA ILE A 423 23.59 -13.61 8.50
C ILE A 423 24.08 -14.68 7.54
N VAL A 424 23.20 -15.20 6.69
CA VAL A 424 23.50 -16.31 5.78
C VAL A 424 23.22 -15.88 4.34
N SER A 425 24.19 -16.01 3.45
CA SER A 425 24.05 -15.64 2.04
C SER A 425 23.17 -16.62 1.26
N MET A 426 22.72 -16.21 0.06
CA MET A 426 21.96 -17.06 -0.87
C MET A 426 22.67 -18.38 -1.22
N LYS A 427 24.01 -18.40 -1.14
CA LYS A 427 24.84 -19.59 -1.39
C LYS A 427 24.96 -20.53 -0.18
N GLY A 428 24.40 -20.15 0.97
CA GLY A 428 24.54 -20.89 2.22
C GLY A 428 25.81 -20.57 3.01
N GLU A 429 26.50 -19.46 2.68
CA GLU A 429 27.69 -19.03 3.43
C GLU A 429 27.24 -18.26 4.68
N ILE A 430 27.73 -18.67 5.86
CA ILE A 430 27.50 -17.94 7.11
C ILE A 430 28.45 -16.75 7.14
N VAL A 431 27.94 -15.56 6.83
CA VAL A 431 28.72 -14.32 6.77
C VAL A 431 29.15 -13.88 8.18
N LYS A 432 28.23 -13.98 9.13
CA LYS A 432 28.49 -13.67 10.54
C LYS A 432 27.55 -14.46 11.43
N LYS A 433 28.05 -14.89 12.60
CA LYS A 433 27.29 -15.66 13.58
C LYS A 433 27.51 -15.12 14.99
N TYR A 434 26.41 -14.98 15.72
CA TYR A 434 26.33 -14.57 17.11
C TYR A 434 25.82 -15.75 17.92
N THR A 435 26.41 -15.99 19.09
CA THR A 435 26.03 -17.09 19.97
C THR A 435 25.90 -16.57 21.39
N GLN A 436 24.78 -16.88 22.03
CA GLN A 436 24.52 -16.65 23.45
C GLN A 436 23.95 -17.92 24.07
N PHE A 437 23.96 -18.02 25.40
CA PHE A 437 23.19 -19.06 26.07
C PHE A 437 21.70 -18.83 25.85
N ASN A 438 20.95 -19.90 25.59
CA ASN A 438 19.50 -19.82 25.49
C ASN A 438 18.93 -19.59 26.91
N PRO A 439 18.28 -18.44 27.19
CA PRO A 439 17.74 -18.16 28.51
C PRO A 439 16.71 -19.20 28.96
N LYS A 440 16.47 -19.30 30.27
CA LYS A 440 15.54 -20.30 30.83
C LYS A 440 14.10 -19.81 30.89
N THR A 441 13.87 -18.50 30.96
CA THR A 441 12.53 -17.88 30.99
C THR A 441 12.12 -17.39 29.60
N TYR A 442 10.81 -17.26 29.38
CA TYR A 442 10.24 -16.75 28.14
C TYR A 442 10.67 -15.30 27.85
N GLU A 443 10.51 -14.41 28.84
CA GLU A 443 10.76 -12.97 28.66
C GLU A 443 12.21 -12.67 28.30
N GLU A 444 13.16 -13.29 28.99
CA GLU A 444 14.58 -13.12 28.68
C GLU A 444 14.90 -13.63 27.26
N ARG A 445 14.28 -14.75 26.86
CA ARG A 445 14.51 -15.38 25.57
C ARG A 445 13.97 -14.53 24.41
N ILE A 446 12.72 -14.08 24.48
CA ILE A 446 12.13 -13.27 23.39
C ILE A 446 12.86 -11.92 23.23
N ASN A 447 13.23 -11.28 24.34
CA ASN A 447 14.00 -10.05 24.32
C ASN A 447 15.40 -10.26 23.73
N LEU A 448 16.06 -11.36 24.09
CA LEU A 448 17.39 -11.67 23.55
C LEU A 448 17.33 -12.01 22.05
N ILE A 449 16.30 -12.73 21.58
CA ILE A 449 16.08 -12.98 20.15
C ILE A 449 15.97 -11.64 19.40
N LEU A 450 15.07 -10.75 19.86
CA LEU A 450 14.86 -9.45 19.22
C LEU A 450 16.14 -8.61 19.21
N GLN A 451 16.85 -8.56 20.35
CA GLN A 451 18.12 -7.83 20.46
C GLN A 451 19.16 -8.35 19.47
N MET A 452 19.40 -9.67 19.44
CA MET A 452 20.38 -10.27 18.55
C MET A 452 20.00 -10.11 17.07
N CYS A 453 18.71 -10.19 16.73
CA CYS A 453 18.23 -9.97 15.36
C CYS A 453 18.38 -8.51 14.90
N VAL A 454 18.06 -7.53 15.77
CA VAL A 454 18.25 -6.11 15.46
C VAL A 454 19.74 -5.79 15.28
N GLU A 455 20.61 -6.33 16.14
CA GLU A 455 22.06 -6.18 16.02
C GLU A 455 22.57 -6.80 14.71
N ALA A 456 22.14 -8.02 14.38
CA ALA A 456 22.53 -8.68 13.14
C ALA A 456 22.00 -7.96 11.89
N ALA A 457 20.77 -7.41 11.92
CA ALA A 457 20.22 -6.61 10.82
C ALA A 457 21.05 -5.33 10.60
N ALA A 458 21.40 -4.62 11.67
CA ALA A 458 22.25 -3.43 11.60
C ALA A 458 23.66 -3.76 11.08
N GLU A 459 24.21 -4.90 11.46
CA GLU A 459 25.51 -5.34 10.97
C GLU A 459 25.47 -5.79 9.51
N ALA A 460 24.38 -6.40 9.05
CA ALA A 460 24.19 -6.80 7.66
C ALA A 460 24.32 -5.60 6.70
N VAL A 461 23.77 -4.45 7.07
CA VAL A 461 23.93 -3.20 6.31
C VAL A 461 25.41 -2.82 6.17
N LYS A 462 26.20 -2.93 7.24
CA LYS A 462 27.65 -2.63 7.20
C LYS A 462 28.44 -3.63 6.35
N LEU A 463 27.97 -4.87 6.28
CA LEU A 463 28.57 -5.96 5.51
C LEU A 463 28.06 -6.03 4.06
N ASN A 464 27.31 -5.03 3.61
CA ASN A 464 26.71 -4.98 2.27
C ASN A 464 25.84 -6.21 1.96
N CYS A 465 25.08 -6.67 2.96
CA CYS A 465 24.20 -7.83 2.88
C CYS A 465 22.73 -7.37 2.98
N ARG A 466 21.95 -7.65 1.92
CA ARG A 466 20.51 -7.37 1.92
C ARG A 466 19.76 -8.52 2.59
N ILE A 467 19.13 -8.25 3.73
CA ILE A 467 18.31 -9.25 4.44
C ILE A 467 16.93 -9.36 3.79
N LEU A 468 16.58 -10.56 3.33
CA LEU A 468 15.30 -10.85 2.66
C LEU A 468 14.17 -11.28 3.61
N GLY A 469 14.50 -11.61 4.86
CA GLY A 469 13.58 -12.14 5.85
C GLY A 469 14.31 -12.83 7.01
N VAL A 470 13.52 -13.32 7.98
CA VAL A 470 14.02 -14.05 9.15
C VAL A 470 13.48 -15.48 9.13
N GLY A 471 14.38 -16.45 9.23
CA GLY A 471 14.04 -17.84 9.44
C GLY A 471 14.41 -18.26 10.86
N ILE A 472 13.56 -19.04 11.51
CA ILE A 472 13.74 -19.49 12.88
C ILE A 472 13.63 -21.00 12.94
N SER A 473 14.71 -21.62 13.40
CA SER A 473 14.79 -23.00 13.86
C SER A 473 14.58 -23.02 15.38
N THR A 474 13.70 -23.89 15.87
CA THR A 474 13.48 -24.05 17.31
C THR A 474 13.18 -25.49 17.67
N GLY A 475 13.65 -25.92 18.85
CA GLY A 475 13.14 -27.13 19.48
C GLY A 475 11.66 -27.01 19.82
N GLY A 476 10.95 -28.14 19.79
CA GLY A 476 9.51 -28.24 20.02
C GLY A 476 8.69 -28.31 18.74
N ARG A 477 7.38 -28.54 18.92
CA ARG A 477 6.42 -28.62 17.82
C ARG A 477 6.01 -27.23 17.40
N VAL A 478 6.06 -26.96 16.10
CA VAL A 478 5.82 -25.63 15.52
C VAL A 478 4.69 -25.74 14.50
N ASN A 479 3.78 -24.77 14.48
CA ASN A 479 2.91 -24.54 13.34
C ASN A 479 3.57 -23.49 12.42
N PRO A 480 4.17 -23.91 11.27
CA PRO A 480 4.91 -22.99 10.41
C PRO A 480 4.00 -22.00 9.67
N ARG A 481 2.71 -22.35 9.51
CA ARG A 481 1.73 -21.53 8.81
C ARG A 481 1.42 -20.26 9.58
N GLU A 482 1.34 -20.36 10.90
CA GLU A 482 1.09 -19.22 11.79
C GLU A 482 2.38 -18.65 12.40
N GLY A 483 3.47 -19.41 12.43
CA GLY A 483 4.71 -19.01 13.09
C GLY A 483 4.67 -19.17 14.61
N ILE A 484 3.92 -20.18 15.09
CA ILE A 484 3.66 -20.41 16.51
C ILE A 484 4.36 -21.69 16.99
N VAL A 485 5.08 -21.60 18.09
CA VAL A 485 5.57 -22.78 18.82
C VAL A 485 4.44 -23.32 19.68
N LEU A 486 3.93 -24.50 19.33
CA LEU A 486 2.80 -25.13 20.00
C LEU A 486 3.21 -25.67 21.37
N HIS A 487 4.29 -26.44 21.43
CA HIS A 487 4.74 -27.06 22.67
C HIS A 487 6.20 -27.51 22.58
N SER A 488 7.00 -27.18 23.58
CA SER A 488 8.37 -27.67 23.78
C SER A 488 8.48 -28.68 24.93
N THR A 489 9.44 -29.60 24.86
CA THR A 489 9.83 -30.44 26.00
C THR A 489 10.55 -29.59 27.06
N LYS A 490 10.92 -30.21 28.19
CA LYS A 490 11.67 -29.53 29.28
C LYS A 490 13.05 -28.99 28.86
N LEU A 491 13.50 -29.27 27.64
CA LEU A 491 14.74 -28.73 27.08
C LEU A 491 14.68 -27.21 26.88
N ILE A 492 13.50 -26.67 26.55
CA ILE A 492 13.26 -25.21 26.47
C ILE A 492 12.05 -24.90 27.35
N GLN A 493 12.32 -24.34 28.53
CA GLN A 493 11.29 -23.99 29.51
C GLN A 493 10.50 -22.75 29.07
N GLU A 494 9.23 -22.68 29.48
CA GLU A 494 8.32 -21.58 29.14
C GLU A 494 8.18 -21.34 27.62
N TRP A 495 8.14 -22.44 26.84
CA TRP A 495 8.12 -22.41 25.38
C TRP A 495 6.93 -23.18 24.82
N ASN A 496 5.73 -22.72 25.16
CA ASN A 496 4.46 -23.32 24.79
C ASN A 496 3.47 -22.24 24.36
N SER A 497 2.77 -22.46 23.25
CA SER A 497 1.83 -21.49 22.65
C SER A 497 2.44 -20.11 22.42
N VAL A 498 3.69 -20.07 21.94
CA VAL A 498 4.45 -18.84 21.73
C VAL A 498 4.36 -18.41 20.27
N ASP A 499 3.82 -17.22 20.03
CA ASP A 499 3.89 -16.55 18.73
C ASP A 499 5.25 -15.87 18.54
N LEU A 500 6.01 -16.33 17.55
CA LEU A 500 7.30 -15.75 17.18
C LEU A 500 7.22 -14.84 15.95
N ARG A 501 6.20 -15.00 15.11
CA ARG A 501 6.11 -14.24 13.87
C ARG A 501 5.81 -12.78 14.17
N THR A 502 4.74 -12.52 14.91
CA THR A 502 4.26 -11.15 15.17
C THR A 502 5.32 -10.24 15.80
N PRO A 503 5.95 -10.59 16.94
CA PRO A 503 6.92 -9.69 17.57
C PRO A 503 8.15 -9.42 16.69
N LEU A 504 8.62 -10.42 15.93
CA LEU A 504 9.79 -10.24 15.07
C LEU A 504 9.44 -9.49 13.80
N SER A 505 8.27 -9.73 13.19
CA SER A 505 7.84 -8.99 12.01
C SER A 505 7.59 -7.52 12.32
N ASP A 506 6.96 -7.23 13.47
CA ASP A 506 6.66 -5.86 13.90
C ASP A 506 7.94 -5.09 14.23
N THR A 507 8.93 -5.75 14.83
CA THR A 507 10.20 -5.11 15.20
C THR A 507 11.11 -4.91 13.99
N LEU A 508 11.26 -5.94 13.15
CA LEU A 508 12.26 -5.95 12.07
C LEU A 508 11.69 -5.51 10.72
N HIS A 509 10.37 -5.40 10.59
CA HIS A 509 9.68 -5.11 9.33
C HIS A 509 10.04 -6.12 8.22
N LEU A 510 10.26 -7.38 8.61
CA LEU A 510 10.68 -8.47 7.74
C LEU A 510 9.72 -9.66 7.86
N PRO A 511 9.50 -10.44 6.77
CA PRO A 511 8.74 -11.68 6.85
C PRO A 511 9.48 -12.72 7.70
N VAL A 512 8.71 -13.51 8.47
CA VAL A 512 9.24 -14.48 9.44
C VAL A 512 8.70 -15.88 9.19
N TRP A 513 9.61 -16.84 9.03
CA TRP A 513 9.31 -18.28 8.96
C TRP A 513 9.85 -18.99 10.19
N VAL A 514 9.10 -19.95 10.69
CA VAL A 514 9.42 -20.71 11.90
C VAL A 514 9.15 -22.17 11.62
N ASP A 515 10.10 -23.05 11.91
CA ASP A 515 9.88 -24.50 11.87
C ASP A 515 10.71 -25.20 12.96
N ASN A 516 10.44 -26.48 13.17
CA ASN A 516 11.21 -27.33 14.05
C ASN A 516 12.67 -27.44 13.58
N ASP A 517 13.61 -27.58 14.51
CA ASP A 517 15.04 -27.69 14.26
C ASP A 517 15.45 -28.89 13.39
N GLY A 518 14.82 -30.05 13.60
CA GLY A 518 14.98 -31.23 12.75
C GLY A 518 14.44 -31.02 11.33
N ASN A 519 13.27 -30.39 11.20
CA ASN A 519 12.72 -29.98 9.89
C ASN A 519 13.64 -29.00 9.18
N CYS A 520 14.18 -28.00 9.89
CA CYS A 520 15.16 -27.06 9.36
C CYS A 520 16.41 -27.80 8.87
N ALA A 521 16.95 -28.75 9.65
CA ALA A 521 18.07 -29.56 9.20
C ALA A 521 17.78 -30.29 7.87
N ALA A 522 16.58 -30.84 7.69
CA ALA A 522 16.18 -31.45 6.43
C ALA A 522 16.11 -30.43 5.28
N LEU A 523 15.59 -29.23 5.53
CA LEU A 523 15.58 -28.16 4.52
C LEU A 523 16.99 -27.72 4.12
N ALA A 524 17.91 -27.67 5.07
CA ALA A 524 19.32 -27.37 4.78
C ALA A 524 19.95 -28.43 3.88
N GLU A 525 19.75 -29.71 4.21
CA GLU A 525 20.26 -30.82 3.39
C GLU A 525 19.64 -30.83 1.99
N ARG A 526 18.35 -30.50 1.89
CA ARG A 526 17.64 -30.38 0.60
C ARG A 526 18.22 -29.27 -0.27
N LYS A 527 18.65 -28.15 0.33
CA LYS A 527 19.10 -26.96 -0.40
C LYS A 527 20.60 -26.93 -0.67
N PHE A 528 21.40 -27.25 0.35
CA PHE A 528 22.85 -27.03 0.39
C PHE A 528 23.66 -28.31 0.53
N GLY A 529 23.09 -29.37 1.11
CA GLY A 529 23.81 -30.59 1.46
C GLY A 529 23.53 -31.77 0.54
N GLN A 530 23.64 -32.98 1.11
CA GLN A 530 23.58 -34.25 0.36
C GLN A 530 22.16 -34.67 -0.03
N GLY A 531 21.13 -34.03 0.53
CA GLY A 531 19.72 -34.24 0.17
C GLY A 531 19.28 -33.54 -1.12
N LYS A 532 20.16 -32.77 -1.76
CA LYS A 532 19.83 -31.94 -2.90
C LYS A 532 19.39 -32.74 -4.12
N GLY A 533 18.18 -32.44 -4.62
CA GLY A 533 17.59 -33.08 -5.79
C GLY A 533 16.96 -34.44 -5.52
N LEU A 534 17.04 -34.96 -4.30
CA LEU A 534 16.39 -36.22 -3.92
C LEU A 534 14.90 -36.01 -3.68
N GLU A 535 14.10 -37.00 -4.09
CA GLU A 535 12.65 -37.02 -3.86
C GLU A 535 12.32 -37.35 -2.40
N ASN A 536 13.09 -38.24 -1.79
CA ASN A 536 12.85 -38.72 -0.43
C ASN A 536 14.16 -38.97 0.31
N PHE A 537 14.27 -38.41 1.52
CA PHE A 537 15.36 -38.69 2.45
C PHE A 537 14.92 -38.34 3.88
N VAL A 538 15.64 -38.86 4.86
CA VAL A 538 15.43 -38.55 6.28
C VAL A 538 16.72 -38.03 6.89
N THR A 539 16.63 -37.03 7.76
CA THR A 539 17.76 -36.57 8.57
C THR A 539 17.50 -36.84 10.05
N LEU A 540 18.57 -37.18 10.78
CA LEU A 540 18.60 -37.23 12.23
C LEU A 540 19.71 -36.30 12.72
N ILE A 541 19.32 -35.22 13.39
CA ILE A 541 20.25 -34.23 13.96
C ILE A 541 20.48 -34.52 15.44
N THR A 542 21.70 -34.91 15.79
CA THR A 542 22.05 -35.25 17.17
C THR A 542 22.81 -34.10 17.83
N GLY A 543 22.19 -33.48 18.82
CA GLY A 543 22.77 -32.41 19.64
C GLY A 543 22.49 -32.65 21.12
N THR A 544 21.94 -31.65 21.81
CA THR A 544 21.44 -31.81 23.18
C THR A 544 20.34 -32.88 23.26
N GLY A 545 19.44 -32.90 22.26
CA GLY A 545 18.46 -33.96 21.98
C GLY A 545 18.71 -34.64 20.62
N ILE A 546 17.70 -35.32 20.08
CA ILE A 546 17.70 -35.88 18.72
C ILE A 546 16.49 -35.33 17.95
N GLY A 547 16.75 -34.45 17.00
CA GLY A 547 15.74 -33.94 16.07
C GLY A 547 15.65 -34.82 14.82
N GLY A 548 14.52 -34.75 14.14
CA GLY A 548 14.28 -35.46 12.89
C GLY A 548 13.62 -34.58 11.83
N GLY A 549 13.88 -34.89 10.57
CA GLY A 549 13.21 -34.26 9.44
C GLY A 549 13.01 -35.24 8.31
N ILE A 550 11.83 -35.24 7.70
CA ILE A 550 11.45 -36.18 6.64
C ILE A 550 11.10 -35.39 5.39
N ILE A 551 11.82 -35.65 4.30
CA ILE A 551 11.46 -35.21 2.96
C ILE A 551 10.81 -36.37 2.21
N HIS A 552 9.65 -36.12 1.63
CA HIS A 552 8.91 -37.04 0.78
C HIS A 552 8.28 -36.25 -0.37
N GLN A 553 8.41 -36.74 -1.61
CA GLN A 553 7.99 -36.02 -2.81
C GLN A 553 8.55 -34.58 -2.85
N HIS A 554 9.84 -34.45 -2.52
CA HIS A 554 10.60 -33.19 -2.45
C HIS A 554 10.18 -32.19 -1.35
N GLU A 555 9.15 -32.49 -0.56
CA GLU A 555 8.64 -31.58 0.47
C GLU A 555 8.69 -32.20 1.87
N LEU A 556 8.63 -31.34 2.89
CA LEU A 556 8.58 -31.78 4.28
C LEU A 556 7.26 -32.48 4.61
N ILE A 557 7.33 -33.52 5.43
CA ILE A 557 6.16 -34.06 6.13
C ILE A 557 6.07 -33.43 7.52
N HIS A 558 5.15 -32.49 7.72
CA HIS A 558 4.85 -31.92 9.04
C HIS A 558 3.86 -32.77 9.86
N GLY A 559 3.09 -33.64 9.20
CA GLY A 559 2.01 -34.41 9.82
C GLY A 559 0.73 -33.59 10.04
N SER A 560 -0.34 -34.26 10.45
CA SER A 560 -1.68 -33.66 10.58
C SER A 560 -1.77 -32.58 11.66
N SER A 561 -0.93 -32.67 12.68
CA SER A 561 -0.89 -31.76 13.85
C SER A 561 0.51 -31.21 14.12
N PHE A 562 1.36 -31.14 13.08
CA PHE A 562 2.73 -30.60 13.17
C PHE A 562 3.65 -31.34 14.15
N CYS A 563 3.51 -32.67 14.19
CA CYS A 563 4.26 -33.55 15.10
C CYS A 563 4.88 -34.75 14.37
N ALA A 564 4.90 -34.76 13.03
CA ALA A 564 5.70 -35.73 12.30
C ALA A 564 7.19 -35.45 12.51
N ALA A 565 8.02 -36.46 12.24
CA ALA A 565 9.47 -36.38 12.35
C ALA A 565 10.03 -36.02 13.75
N GLU A 566 9.27 -36.21 14.82
CA GLU A 566 9.77 -36.24 16.21
C GLU A 566 10.56 -37.54 16.47
N LEU A 567 11.59 -37.78 15.64
CA LEU A 567 12.27 -39.06 15.50
C LEU A 567 13.09 -39.42 16.74
N GLY A 568 13.53 -38.45 17.53
CA GLY A 568 14.16 -38.68 18.83
C GLY A 568 13.28 -39.47 19.82
N HIS A 569 11.97 -39.47 19.60
CA HIS A 569 11.00 -40.14 20.46
C HIS A 569 10.54 -41.50 19.95
N LEU A 570 11.17 -42.04 18.89
CA LEU A 570 10.99 -43.43 18.49
C LEU A 570 11.41 -44.35 19.66
N VAL A 571 10.50 -45.21 20.09
CA VAL A 571 10.72 -46.14 21.20
C VAL A 571 11.33 -47.43 20.67
N VAL A 572 12.45 -47.85 21.27
CA VAL A 572 13.20 -49.06 20.88
C VAL A 572 13.41 -50.05 22.03
N SER A 573 12.82 -49.76 23.20
CA SER A 573 12.89 -50.63 24.37
C SER A 573 11.64 -50.51 25.23
N LEU A 574 11.15 -51.65 25.73
CA LEU A 574 10.05 -51.70 26.71
C LEU A 574 10.52 -51.25 28.11
N ASP A 575 11.75 -51.60 28.49
CA ASP A 575 12.35 -51.34 29.81
C ASP A 575 13.55 -50.38 29.72
N GLY A 576 13.46 -49.39 28.81
CA GLY A 576 14.54 -48.45 28.55
C GLY A 576 14.65 -47.28 29.54
N PRO A 577 15.64 -46.39 29.38
CA PRO A 577 15.83 -45.23 30.23
C PRO A 577 14.71 -44.20 30.05
N ASP A 578 14.46 -43.42 31.10
CA ASP A 578 13.49 -42.33 31.08
C ASP A 578 13.89 -41.21 30.10
N CYS A 579 12.92 -40.76 29.31
CA CYS A 579 13.08 -39.66 28.38
C CYS A 579 12.53 -38.35 28.98
N SER A 580 13.15 -37.23 28.60
CA SER A 580 12.68 -35.87 28.91
C SER A 580 11.26 -35.57 28.46
N CYS A 581 10.73 -36.31 27.47
CA CYS A 581 9.36 -36.17 26.98
C CYS A 581 8.30 -36.77 27.92
N GLY A 582 8.71 -37.57 28.92
CA GLY A 582 7.82 -38.24 29.87
C GLY A 582 7.58 -39.73 29.58
N SER A 583 8.07 -40.25 28.46
CA SER A 583 8.08 -41.69 28.15
C SER A 583 9.41 -42.35 28.56
N HIS A 584 9.64 -43.61 28.18
CA HIS A 584 10.87 -44.36 28.40
C HIS A 584 11.26 -45.15 27.14
N GLY A 585 12.55 -45.44 26.98
CA GLY A 585 13.05 -46.24 25.85
C GLY A 585 13.12 -45.52 24.50
N CYS A 586 12.93 -44.19 24.47
CA CYS A 586 13.14 -43.37 23.29
C CYS A 586 14.62 -43.37 22.85
N ILE A 587 14.91 -43.29 21.54
CA ILE A 587 16.29 -43.20 21.05
C ILE A 587 17.04 -41.97 21.61
N GLU A 588 16.35 -40.85 21.83
CA GLU A 588 16.94 -39.65 22.45
C GLU A 588 17.45 -39.93 23.86
N ALA A 589 16.75 -40.76 24.63
CA ALA A 589 17.12 -41.13 25.99
C ALA A 589 18.37 -42.03 26.05
N TYR A 590 18.75 -42.65 24.93
CA TYR A 590 19.97 -43.44 24.79
C TYR A 590 21.12 -42.66 24.14
N ALA A 591 20.85 -41.95 23.05
CA ALA A 591 21.89 -41.56 22.09
C ALA A 591 22.11 -40.05 21.95
N SER A 592 21.31 -39.20 22.61
CA SER A 592 21.52 -37.75 22.59
C SER A 592 22.78 -37.33 23.37
N GLY A 593 23.27 -36.12 23.11
CA GLY A 593 24.37 -35.54 23.87
C GLY A 593 24.07 -35.46 25.37
N MET A 594 22.82 -35.16 25.75
CA MET A 594 22.41 -35.15 27.16
C MET A 594 22.40 -36.56 27.76
N ALA A 595 21.94 -37.58 27.03
CA ALA A 595 21.98 -38.97 27.50
C ALA A 595 23.43 -39.42 27.74
N LEU A 596 24.31 -39.21 26.76
CA LEU A 596 25.72 -39.55 26.89
C LEU A 596 26.41 -38.76 28.01
N GLN A 597 26.06 -37.47 28.19
CA GLN A 597 26.58 -36.67 29.30
C GLN A 597 26.17 -37.24 30.66
N ARG A 598 24.91 -37.66 30.82
CA ARG A 598 24.43 -38.28 32.08
C ARG A 598 25.20 -39.56 32.38
N GLU A 599 25.40 -40.42 31.39
CA GLU A 599 26.15 -41.66 31.56
C GLU A 599 27.65 -41.42 31.80
N ALA A 600 28.24 -40.42 31.14
CA ALA A 600 29.61 -39.99 31.39
C ALA A 600 29.77 -39.50 32.84
N LYS A 601 28.82 -38.71 33.33
CA LYS A 601 28.82 -38.21 34.70
C LYS A 601 28.68 -39.35 35.71
N LYS A 602 27.78 -40.31 35.49
CA LYS A 602 27.66 -41.50 36.35
C LYS A 602 28.98 -42.28 36.44
N LEU A 603 29.63 -42.54 35.30
CA LEU A 603 30.93 -43.21 35.30
C LEU A 603 32.02 -42.38 35.99
N HIS A 604 31.96 -41.05 35.87
CA HIS A 604 32.94 -40.19 36.52
C HIS A 604 32.73 -40.12 38.04
N ASP A 605 31.48 -40.01 38.50
CA ASP A 605 31.12 -40.00 39.93
C ASP A 605 31.49 -41.33 40.62
N GLU A 606 31.60 -42.42 39.86
CA GLU A 606 32.07 -43.73 40.32
C GLU A 606 33.59 -43.95 40.11
N ASP A 607 34.34 -42.95 39.65
CA ASP A 607 35.78 -43.03 39.31
C ASP A 607 36.14 -44.05 38.20
N LEU A 608 35.19 -44.33 37.30
CA LEU A 608 35.31 -45.35 36.25
C LEU A 608 35.45 -44.78 34.84
N LEU A 609 35.34 -43.46 34.66
CA LEU A 609 35.40 -42.83 33.34
C LEU A 609 36.84 -42.64 32.84
N LEU A 610 37.70 -42.08 33.69
CA LEU A 610 39.04 -41.66 33.29
C LEU A 610 39.96 -42.87 33.14
N VAL A 611 40.74 -42.88 32.06
CA VAL A 611 41.79 -43.87 31.78
C VAL A 611 43.12 -43.16 31.58
N GLU A 612 44.22 -43.92 31.57
CA GLU A 612 45.56 -43.37 31.32
C GLU A 612 45.59 -42.51 30.05
N GLY A 613 46.12 -41.29 30.16
CA GLY A 613 46.17 -40.31 29.05
C GLY A 613 44.97 -39.35 28.98
N MET A 614 44.05 -39.38 29.95
CA MET A 614 42.98 -38.39 30.09
C MET A 614 43.17 -37.52 31.33
N SER A 615 42.86 -36.24 31.21
CA SER A 615 42.70 -35.31 32.33
C SER A 615 41.49 -34.42 32.05
N VAL A 616 40.59 -34.30 33.03
CA VAL A 616 39.49 -33.32 32.99
C VAL A 616 39.91 -32.15 33.89
N PRO A 617 40.02 -30.93 33.38
CA PRO A 617 40.27 -29.75 34.21
C PRO A 617 39.23 -29.64 35.32
N LYS A 618 39.62 -29.21 36.53
CA LYS A 618 38.70 -29.11 37.68
C LYS A 618 37.47 -28.24 37.43
N ASP A 619 37.57 -27.29 36.50
CA ASP A 619 36.52 -26.34 36.17
C ASP A 619 35.67 -26.77 34.96
N GLU A 620 35.95 -27.93 34.35
CA GLU A 620 35.23 -28.43 33.18
C GLU A 620 34.24 -29.54 33.56
N ALA A 621 32.99 -29.41 33.10
CA ALA A 621 31.97 -30.43 33.32
C ALA A 621 32.17 -31.62 32.38
N VAL A 622 32.10 -32.83 32.93
CA VAL A 622 32.12 -34.08 32.15
C VAL A 622 30.95 -34.13 31.16
N GLY A 623 31.21 -34.65 29.96
CA GLY A 623 30.28 -34.59 28.83
C GLY A 623 30.47 -35.72 27.82
N ALA A 624 29.67 -35.73 26.76
CA ALA A 624 29.66 -36.78 25.75
C ALA A 624 31.03 -37.00 25.08
N LEU A 625 31.79 -35.93 24.80
CA LEU A 625 33.13 -36.03 24.20
C LEU A 625 34.12 -36.78 25.09
N HIS A 626 34.06 -36.57 26.41
CA HIS A 626 34.88 -37.29 27.38
C HIS A 626 34.58 -38.79 27.37
N LEU A 627 33.29 -39.18 27.28
CA LEU A 627 32.89 -40.58 27.17
C LEU A 627 33.43 -41.23 25.88
N ILE A 628 33.37 -40.51 24.76
CA ILE A 628 33.89 -40.97 23.47
C ILE A 628 35.41 -41.12 23.50
N GLN A 629 36.11 -40.15 24.11
CA GLN A 629 37.56 -40.22 24.28
C GLN A 629 37.95 -41.41 25.16
N ALA A 630 37.27 -41.63 26.30
CA ALA A 630 37.52 -42.76 27.17
C ALA A 630 37.33 -44.10 26.43
N ALA A 631 36.27 -44.23 25.62
CA ALA A 631 36.03 -45.42 24.82
C ALA A 631 37.13 -45.66 23.77
N LYS A 632 37.61 -44.59 23.10
CA LYS A 632 38.74 -44.67 22.15
C LYS A 632 40.04 -45.10 22.83
N LEU A 633 40.25 -44.71 24.08
CA LEU A 633 41.41 -45.08 24.90
C LEU A 633 41.23 -46.42 25.65
N GLY A 634 40.21 -47.21 25.30
CA GLY A 634 40.06 -48.60 25.77
C GLY A 634 39.16 -48.78 26.99
N ASN A 635 38.43 -47.77 27.45
CA ASN A 635 37.46 -47.93 28.54
C ASN A 635 36.28 -48.81 28.11
N ALA A 636 36.23 -50.06 28.61
CA ALA A 636 35.21 -51.03 28.25
C ALA A 636 33.78 -50.62 28.63
N LYS A 637 33.58 -49.92 29.76
CA LYS A 637 32.25 -49.42 30.16
C LYS A 637 31.78 -48.31 29.21
N ALA A 638 32.67 -47.38 28.87
CA ALA A 638 32.36 -46.32 27.90
C ALA A 638 32.05 -46.90 26.51
N GLN A 639 32.82 -47.91 26.06
CA GLN A 639 32.53 -48.62 24.81
C GLN A 639 31.17 -49.32 24.83
N SER A 640 30.82 -49.95 25.96
CA SER A 640 29.50 -50.59 26.13
C SER A 640 28.37 -49.58 26.04
N ILE A 641 28.50 -48.43 26.69
CA ILE A 641 27.48 -47.36 26.66
C ILE A 641 27.30 -46.83 25.24
N LEU A 642 28.40 -46.51 24.54
CA LEU A 642 28.34 -46.02 23.16
C LEU A 642 27.79 -47.06 22.19
N ARG A 643 28.09 -48.34 22.42
CA ARG A 643 27.51 -49.43 21.63
C ARG A 643 26.01 -49.49 21.85
N THR A 644 25.52 -49.48 23.09
CA THR A 644 24.08 -49.47 23.39
C THR A 644 23.40 -48.25 22.78
N ALA A 645 24.00 -47.07 22.91
CA ALA A 645 23.48 -45.83 22.33
C ALA A 645 23.38 -45.89 20.80
N GLY A 646 24.46 -46.33 20.13
CA GLY A 646 24.48 -46.49 18.68
C GLY A 646 23.55 -47.59 18.18
N THR A 647 23.38 -48.68 18.94
CA THR A 647 22.40 -49.72 18.63
C THR A 647 20.97 -49.18 18.72
N ALA A 648 20.64 -48.44 19.79
CA ALA A 648 19.33 -47.83 19.95
C ALA A 648 19.02 -46.85 18.80
N LEU A 649 19.98 -45.99 18.43
CA LEU A 649 19.84 -45.11 17.28
C LEU A 649 19.67 -45.89 15.97
N GLY A 650 20.47 -46.95 15.77
CA GLY A 650 20.37 -47.82 14.61
C GLY A 650 18.99 -48.49 14.48
N LEU A 651 18.41 -48.96 15.59
CA LEU A 651 17.06 -49.50 15.63
C LEU A 651 16.01 -48.45 15.26
N GLY A 652 16.18 -47.21 15.74
CA GLY A 652 15.36 -46.08 15.32
C GLY A 652 15.43 -45.87 13.80
N VAL A 653 16.62 -45.96 13.21
CA VAL A 653 16.79 -45.89 11.75
C VAL A 653 16.11 -47.06 11.06
N VAL A 654 16.22 -48.30 11.55
CA VAL A 654 15.51 -49.46 10.97
C VAL A 654 13.99 -49.22 10.95
N ASN A 655 13.42 -48.69 12.04
CA ASN A 655 12.00 -48.32 12.08
C ASN A 655 11.65 -47.28 11.01
N ILE A 656 12.50 -46.27 10.81
CA ILE A 656 12.33 -45.26 9.76
C ILE A 656 12.37 -45.90 8.37
N LEU A 657 13.32 -46.80 8.11
CA LEU A 657 13.44 -47.49 6.82
C LEU A 657 12.18 -48.30 6.51
N HIS A 658 11.61 -49.00 7.49
CA HIS A 658 10.40 -49.80 7.29
C HIS A 658 9.12 -48.98 7.22
N THR A 659 9.15 -47.72 7.68
CA THR A 659 7.99 -46.82 7.63
C THR A 659 7.99 -45.94 6.39
N MET A 660 9.12 -45.31 6.08
CA MET A 660 9.24 -44.29 5.04
C MET A 660 10.00 -44.76 3.80
N ASN A 661 10.83 -45.80 3.93
CA ASN A 661 11.73 -46.30 2.89
C ASN A 661 12.47 -45.19 2.10
N PRO A 662 13.26 -44.33 2.79
CA PRO A 662 13.99 -43.26 2.11
C PRO A 662 15.19 -43.81 1.33
N SER A 663 15.54 -43.14 0.23
CA SER A 663 16.77 -43.44 -0.51
C SER A 663 18.06 -43.07 0.25
N LEU A 664 17.97 -42.10 1.17
CA LEU A 664 19.11 -41.57 1.93
C LEU A 664 18.72 -41.28 3.39
N VAL A 665 19.60 -41.63 4.31
CA VAL A 665 19.56 -41.22 5.73
C VAL A 665 20.80 -40.38 6.04
N ILE A 666 20.57 -39.14 6.47
CA ILE A 666 21.63 -38.19 6.81
C ILE A 666 21.72 -38.08 8.33
N LEU A 667 22.88 -38.41 8.89
CA LEU A 667 23.18 -38.20 10.31
C LEU A 667 23.96 -36.90 10.46
N SER A 668 23.48 -35.98 11.30
CA SER A 668 24.14 -34.69 11.52
C SER A 668 24.37 -34.39 13.00
N GLY A 669 25.20 -33.37 13.26
CA GLY A 669 25.67 -33.00 14.58
C GLY A 669 26.94 -33.75 15.01
N VAL A 670 27.54 -33.30 16.12
CA VAL A 670 28.88 -33.73 16.55
C VAL A 670 28.98 -35.24 16.83
N LEU A 671 27.86 -35.90 17.13
CA LEU A 671 27.82 -37.34 17.44
C LEU A 671 27.63 -38.22 16.19
N ALA A 672 27.28 -37.66 15.03
CA ALA A 672 26.95 -38.42 13.83
C ALA A 672 28.13 -39.30 13.34
N SER A 673 29.35 -38.75 13.31
CA SER A 673 30.55 -39.48 12.92
C SER A 673 30.88 -40.66 13.85
N HIS A 674 30.38 -40.63 15.08
CA HIS A 674 30.59 -41.70 16.06
C HIS A 674 29.56 -42.82 15.94
N TYR A 675 28.37 -42.52 15.41
CA TYR A 675 27.28 -43.49 15.28
C TYR A 675 27.16 -44.13 13.90
N ILE A 676 27.64 -43.49 12.82
CA ILE A 676 27.40 -43.97 11.46
C ILE A 676 27.74 -45.44 11.22
N HIS A 677 28.87 -45.92 11.76
CA HIS A 677 29.31 -47.30 11.54
C HIS A 677 28.38 -48.31 12.23
N ILE A 678 28.05 -48.08 13.49
CA ILE A 678 27.16 -48.96 14.25
C ILE A 678 25.72 -48.90 13.74
N VAL A 679 25.25 -47.73 13.28
CA VAL A 679 23.95 -47.61 12.60
C VAL A 679 23.91 -48.47 11.34
N LYS A 680 24.94 -48.41 10.50
CA LYS A 680 25.05 -49.27 9.31
C LYS A 680 25.08 -50.76 9.67
N ASP A 681 25.77 -51.13 10.75
CA ASP A 681 25.82 -52.53 11.21
C ASP A 681 24.45 -53.03 11.67
N VAL A 682 23.69 -52.22 12.41
CA VAL A 682 22.31 -52.58 12.84
C VAL A 682 21.39 -52.74 11.63
N ILE A 683 21.47 -51.85 10.64
CA ILE A 683 20.68 -51.96 9.40
C ILE A 683 20.98 -53.28 8.69
N ARG A 684 22.27 -53.63 8.51
CA ARG A 684 22.67 -54.89 7.88
C ARG A 684 22.18 -56.13 8.63
N GLN A 685 22.15 -56.07 9.97
CA GLN A 685 21.79 -57.20 10.81
C GLN A 685 20.27 -57.39 10.93
N GLN A 686 19.49 -56.31 10.89
CA GLN A 686 18.10 -56.35 11.34
C GLN A 686 17.07 -55.81 10.34
N ALA A 687 17.47 -54.98 9.37
CA ALA A 687 16.53 -54.46 8.39
C ALA A 687 16.21 -55.50 7.30
N LEU A 688 14.97 -55.46 6.78
CA LEU A 688 14.56 -56.25 5.61
C LEU A 688 15.50 -56.03 4.42
N SER A 689 15.63 -57.04 3.56
CA SER A 689 16.59 -57.01 2.44
C SER A 689 16.36 -55.88 1.45
N SER A 690 15.10 -55.46 1.25
CA SER A 690 14.73 -54.44 0.27
C SER A 690 15.11 -53.00 0.66
N VAL A 691 15.66 -52.78 1.85
CA VAL A 691 16.14 -51.47 2.31
C VAL A 691 17.65 -51.45 2.56
N GLN A 692 18.37 -52.51 2.14
CA GLN A 692 19.82 -52.64 2.36
C GLN A 692 20.65 -51.75 1.42
N ASP A 693 20.04 -51.25 0.34
CA ASP A 693 20.58 -50.32 -0.62
C ASP A 693 20.49 -48.85 -0.17
N VAL A 694 19.92 -48.58 1.01
CA VAL A 694 19.86 -47.23 1.57
C VAL A 694 21.26 -46.66 1.83
N ASP A 695 21.48 -45.43 1.38
CA ASP A 695 22.69 -44.70 1.74
C ASP A 695 22.53 -44.09 3.14
N VAL A 696 23.53 -44.31 3.99
CA VAL A 696 23.64 -43.65 5.30
C VAL A 696 24.92 -42.83 5.33
N VAL A 697 24.81 -41.53 5.53
CA VAL A 697 25.92 -40.57 5.42
C VAL A 697 25.99 -39.66 6.64
N VAL A 698 27.15 -39.04 6.85
CA VAL A 698 27.28 -37.91 7.77
C VAL A 698 27.11 -36.63 6.98
N SER A 699 26.33 -35.69 7.50
CA SER A 699 26.16 -34.35 6.92
C SER A 699 27.52 -33.64 6.73
N ASP A 700 27.67 -32.95 5.61
CA ASP A 700 28.80 -32.07 5.29
C ASP A 700 28.54 -30.61 5.71
N LEU A 701 27.34 -30.31 6.19
CA LEU A 701 26.94 -28.98 6.64
C LEU A 701 27.34 -28.74 8.09
N VAL A 702 27.97 -27.59 8.34
CA VAL A 702 28.49 -27.23 9.67
C VAL A 702 27.37 -26.96 10.69
N ASP A 703 26.27 -26.32 10.25
CA ASP A 703 25.16 -25.93 11.12
C ASP A 703 23.81 -26.13 10.41
N PRO A 704 23.34 -27.39 10.25
CA PRO A 704 22.17 -27.71 9.44
C PRO A 704 20.89 -26.99 9.91
N ALA A 705 20.64 -26.90 11.21
CA ALA A 705 19.45 -26.23 11.74
C ALA A 705 19.43 -24.73 11.35
N LEU A 706 20.57 -24.04 11.50
CA LEU A 706 20.70 -22.62 11.19
C LEU A 706 20.66 -22.35 9.67
N LEU A 707 21.31 -23.19 8.86
CA LEU A 707 21.23 -23.11 7.40
C LEU A 707 19.82 -23.44 6.88
N GLY A 708 19.11 -24.31 7.59
CA GLY A 708 17.72 -24.66 7.34
C GLY A 708 16.78 -23.49 7.57
N ALA A 709 16.95 -22.81 8.70
CA ALA A 709 16.26 -21.57 9.00
C ALA A 709 16.47 -20.53 7.87
N ALA A 710 17.72 -20.32 7.44
CA ALA A 710 18.02 -19.46 6.30
C ALA A 710 17.32 -19.93 5.00
N SER A 711 17.32 -21.24 4.73
CA SER A 711 16.76 -21.80 3.50
C SER A 711 15.28 -21.48 3.32
N MET A 712 14.49 -21.43 4.41
CA MET A 712 13.08 -21.03 4.36
C MET A 712 12.92 -19.63 3.77
N VAL A 713 13.71 -18.68 4.25
CA VAL A 713 13.71 -17.31 3.71
C VAL A 713 14.13 -17.34 2.25
N LEU A 714 15.26 -17.95 1.94
CA LEU A 714 15.87 -17.91 0.60
C LEU A 714 15.00 -18.58 -0.47
N ASP A 715 14.26 -19.65 -0.12
CA ASP A 715 13.38 -20.37 -1.04
C ASP A 715 12.00 -19.73 -1.16
N TYR A 716 11.37 -19.34 -0.04
CA TYR A 716 9.97 -18.90 -0.06
C TYR A 716 9.80 -17.39 -0.26
N THR A 717 10.82 -16.57 0.00
CA THR A 717 10.80 -15.16 -0.39
C THR A 717 10.97 -14.98 -1.91
N THR A 718 11.66 -15.92 -2.57
CA THR A 718 11.93 -15.88 -4.03
C THR A 718 10.87 -16.62 -4.86
N ARG A 719 10.21 -17.64 -4.29
CA ARG A 719 9.09 -18.34 -4.94
C ARG A 719 7.83 -17.48 -4.91
N ARG A 720 7.56 -16.82 -6.03
CA ARG A 720 6.25 -16.23 -6.37
C ARG A 720 5.17 -17.33 -6.29
N ILE A 721 4.50 -17.46 -5.15
CA ILE A 721 3.14 -18.02 -5.15
C ILE A 721 2.24 -16.87 -5.62
N TYR A 722 1.58 -17.13 -6.75
CA TYR A 722 0.62 -16.26 -7.43
C TYR A 722 -0.72 -16.26 -6.72
#